data_AF-A0A3P9J5U5-F1
#
_entry.id   AF-A0A3P9J5U5-F1
#
_cell.length_a   1.000
_cell.length_b   1.000
_cell.length_c   1.000
_cell.angle_alpha   90.00
_cell.angle_beta   90.00
_cell.angle_gamma   90.00
#
_symmetry.space_group_name_H-M   'P 1'
#
loop_
_entity.id
_entity.type
_entity.pdbx_description
1 polymer ?
#
loop_
_entity_poly.entity_id
_entity_poly.type
_entity_poly.pdbx_seq_one_letter_code
_entity_poly.pdbx_strand_id
1 'polypeptide(L)'
;MSSLKQSLHFGLEFVAFLGDRINGINEIELRRIYNNNFKQRKEMLADKGGVIITSDPMTSNGKVQVSVDLGKKHLVVRFHIDNRSPSCINFTYYTAISRIHHPSLQDERRVSRVNPVLLCSGNYDVMVHYKLDQYGYFPATVFFEFQPDVPKASPFYIVREIEVSVETPLDSKLGPVSPYKPFQKVTRRPVGWLVKERVPPVNLFLQKVPAKVKLGKYICPRYLKKLVKHKMEDSELFSSLDRQRKCLDSSLDMENYSRRFHLLLHLEEIRMEADIRKYDLHDQTMSLDQHNRNLFVLEVPGLAENRPSVLRGDCLRVTRSDDTAAEITVYEGRVHKIEQNKLLLDFPEMFVKNFISKMKFNVEFTFNRFTLRLQHQAVDLATKHQLGDVLFPSGAAKSSFSLPKLSMFNHHLDNNPEQLKAVQHIVAGSSQPAPYVVFGPPGTGKTVTLVEAINQILKLNSSAHILACAPTNSACDVLCELLLSSCSSDQVYRVYAQSRDPASVSTPLLVSICRKHCNIDEKQDCFSLPKTEDLMTFGVIVTTLYTAGRLVMVGVPVNHFSHVFVDEAGQGLESETVIAIAGLLSPQEGQLVLAGDPKQLGPIVHSPIASKHQFGLSLVERLMDFNDLYKTSNPRFVTTLQGNYRSHEAILKIPNEEFYEGKLQVFADKKEREAFCSWDGLNRKGFPVIFHGVMGKDEREQNSPSFFNVTEINILFKYLKELLDDQGKKGLPKISAEDIGIIAPYRKQVEKIRLGLKELIFWVSLLQVGSVEEFQGQEKKIIMISTVRSTSSYVKMDKDFNTGFLSNDKRFNVAITRAKSLLIVVGNPLILRSHPVWKKYPCLCLLLFSPAPARNGLEMIEMMKKCCLGDTNESCRSLQQLELHSKKSNLRLVQYF
;
A
#
# COMPACT_ATOMS: atom_id res chain seq x y z
N MET A 1 -6.89 -24.43 -16.37
CA MET A 1 -8.30 -24.87 -16.15
C MET A 1 -9.04 -24.09 -15.06
N SER A 2 -8.37 -23.59 -14.01
CA SER A 2 -8.99 -22.78 -12.93
C SER A 2 -9.54 -21.41 -13.40
N SER A 3 -8.90 -20.74 -14.37
CA SER A 3 -9.38 -19.46 -14.91
C SER A 3 -10.66 -19.59 -15.75
N LEU A 4 -10.85 -20.73 -16.41
CA LEU A 4 -12.04 -21.01 -17.23
C LEU A 4 -13.25 -21.29 -16.33
N LYS A 5 -13.08 -22.14 -15.31
CA LYS A 5 -14.12 -22.46 -14.30
C LYS A 5 -14.59 -21.21 -13.55
N GLN A 6 -13.71 -20.23 -13.30
CA GLN A 6 -14.07 -19.00 -12.59
C GLN A 6 -14.74 -17.95 -13.48
N SER A 7 -14.33 -17.77 -14.74
CA SER A 7 -15.07 -16.94 -15.69
C SER A 7 -16.49 -17.48 -15.94
N LEU A 8 -16.65 -18.81 -15.93
CA LEU A 8 -17.95 -19.48 -15.94
C LEU A 8 -18.76 -19.17 -14.66
N HIS A 9 -18.13 -19.18 -13.48
CA HIS A 9 -18.81 -18.89 -12.20
C HIS A 9 -19.35 -17.45 -12.10
N PHE A 10 -18.59 -16.45 -12.55
CA PHE A 10 -19.04 -15.05 -12.56
C PHE A 10 -20.06 -14.75 -13.68
N GLY A 11 -20.01 -15.51 -14.77
CA GLY A 11 -21.08 -15.51 -15.77
C GLY A 11 -22.41 -16.01 -15.25
N LEU A 12 -22.36 -17.01 -14.37
CA LEU A 12 -23.54 -17.59 -13.74
C LEU A 12 -24.19 -16.63 -12.73
N GLU A 13 -23.41 -15.83 -11.98
CA GLU A 13 -23.96 -14.75 -11.14
C GLU A 13 -24.54 -13.58 -11.95
N PHE A 14 -23.92 -13.22 -13.08
CA PHE A 14 -24.43 -12.22 -14.03
C PHE A 14 -25.75 -12.66 -14.68
N VAL A 15 -25.88 -13.95 -14.99
CA VAL A 15 -27.12 -14.51 -15.55
C VAL A 15 -28.20 -14.68 -14.48
N ALA A 16 -27.85 -15.03 -13.24
CA ALA A 16 -28.80 -15.04 -12.12
C ALA A 16 -29.39 -13.63 -11.86
N PHE A 17 -28.53 -12.59 -11.89
CA PHE A 17 -28.95 -11.19 -11.79
C PHE A 17 -29.89 -10.74 -12.93
N LEU A 18 -29.72 -11.27 -14.15
CA LEU A 18 -30.59 -10.98 -15.29
C LEU A 18 -31.89 -11.81 -15.29
N GLY A 19 -31.84 -13.06 -14.84
CA GLY A 19 -32.99 -13.96 -14.71
C GLY A 19 -34.06 -13.42 -13.75
N ASP A 20 -33.64 -12.75 -12.67
CA ASP A 20 -34.56 -12.15 -11.69
C ASP A 20 -35.28 -10.88 -12.17
N ARG A 21 -34.87 -10.29 -13.31
CA ARG A 21 -35.37 -8.99 -13.81
C ARG A 21 -36.02 -9.04 -15.18
N ILE A 22 -35.84 -10.11 -15.95
CA ILE A 22 -36.46 -10.25 -17.27
C ILE A 22 -37.61 -11.25 -17.16
N ASN A 23 -38.82 -10.73 -16.92
CA ASN A 23 -40.03 -11.53 -17.07
C ASN A 23 -40.10 -12.06 -18.51
N GLY A 24 -39.73 -13.33 -18.70
CA GLY A 24 -39.91 -14.04 -19.97
C GLY A 24 -38.65 -14.54 -20.69
N ILE A 25 -37.43 -14.45 -20.12
CA ILE A 25 -36.26 -15.16 -20.66
C ILE A 25 -35.83 -16.25 -19.67
N ASN A 26 -35.78 -17.51 -20.13
CA ASN A 26 -35.34 -18.63 -19.33
C ASN A 26 -33.84 -18.47 -18.98
N GLU A 27 -33.48 -18.60 -17.70
CA GLU A 27 -32.11 -18.55 -17.18
C GLU A 27 -31.13 -19.44 -17.98
N ILE A 28 -31.63 -20.56 -18.51
CA ILE A 28 -30.87 -21.50 -19.35
C ILE A 28 -30.42 -20.85 -20.68
N GLU A 29 -31.23 -19.97 -21.26
CA GLU A 29 -30.98 -19.31 -22.55
C GLU A 29 -29.96 -18.17 -22.41
N LEU A 30 -30.07 -17.37 -21.35
CA LEU A 30 -29.05 -16.38 -20.97
C LEU A 30 -27.71 -17.03 -20.62
N ARG A 31 -27.73 -18.19 -19.95
CA ARG A 31 -26.52 -19.00 -19.70
C ARG A 31 -25.92 -19.52 -21.00
N ARG A 32 -26.75 -19.91 -21.97
CA ARG A 32 -26.30 -20.40 -23.29
C ARG A 32 -25.66 -19.28 -24.12
N ILE A 33 -26.26 -18.09 -24.11
CA ILE A 33 -25.74 -16.87 -24.74
C ILE A 33 -24.41 -16.50 -24.07
N TYR A 34 -24.37 -16.29 -22.75
CA TYR A 34 -23.14 -15.91 -22.05
C TYR A 34 -22.00 -16.94 -22.22
N ASN A 35 -22.29 -18.24 -22.11
CA ASN A 35 -21.27 -19.29 -22.16
C ASN A 35 -20.73 -19.57 -23.57
N ASN A 36 -21.52 -19.31 -24.63
CA ASN A 36 -21.02 -19.38 -26.01
C ASN A 36 -20.23 -18.11 -26.42
N ASN A 37 -20.42 -16.98 -25.72
CA ASN A 37 -20.07 -15.64 -26.22
C ASN A 37 -18.63 -15.14 -26.05
N PHE A 38 -17.75 -15.79 -25.29
CA PHE A 38 -16.35 -15.35 -25.25
C PHE A 38 -15.52 -15.79 -26.48
N LYS A 39 -16.05 -16.67 -27.33
CA LYS A 39 -15.37 -17.10 -28.57
C LYS A 39 -15.71 -16.23 -29.81
N GLN A 40 -16.79 -15.43 -29.80
CA GLN A 40 -17.31 -14.74 -31.00
C GLN A 40 -17.67 -13.25 -30.80
N ARG A 41 -17.04 -12.53 -29.85
CA ARG A 41 -17.36 -11.11 -29.54
C ARG A 41 -17.36 -10.18 -30.76
N LYS A 42 -16.43 -10.37 -31.71
CA LYS A 42 -16.37 -9.58 -32.96
C LYS A 42 -17.60 -9.80 -33.86
N GLU A 43 -18.18 -11.00 -33.82
CA GLU A 43 -19.34 -11.38 -34.64
C GLU A 43 -20.67 -10.84 -34.10
N MET A 44 -20.73 -10.52 -32.80
CA MET A 44 -21.89 -9.86 -32.19
C MET A 44 -21.90 -8.35 -32.40
N LEU A 45 -20.72 -7.73 -32.45
CA LEU A 45 -20.58 -6.29 -32.74
C LEU A 45 -20.74 -5.97 -34.23
N ALA A 46 -20.50 -6.93 -35.11
CA ALA A 46 -20.67 -6.77 -36.54
C ALA A 46 -22.14 -6.66 -36.94
N ASP A 47 -22.41 -5.83 -37.95
CA ASP A 47 -23.66 -5.84 -38.69
C ASP A 47 -23.86 -7.20 -39.37
N LYS A 48 -25.09 -7.72 -39.39
CA LYS A 48 -25.41 -9.03 -39.97
C LYS A 48 -26.88 -9.16 -40.31
N GLY A 49 -27.19 -10.15 -41.16
CA GLY A 49 -28.55 -10.35 -41.68
C GLY A 49 -29.06 -9.19 -42.54
N GLY A 50 -28.17 -8.37 -43.10
CA GLY A 50 -28.52 -7.15 -43.85
C GLY A 50 -29.02 -5.98 -43.01
N VAL A 51 -29.06 -6.12 -41.68
CA VAL A 51 -29.34 -5.03 -40.74
C VAL A 51 -28.04 -4.31 -40.39
N ILE A 52 -28.03 -2.99 -40.55
CA ILE A 52 -26.95 -2.10 -40.19
C ILE A 52 -27.42 -1.22 -39.05
N ILE A 53 -26.65 -1.15 -37.96
CA ILE A 53 -26.94 -0.25 -36.83
C ILE A 53 -25.85 0.81 -36.73
N THR A 54 -26.18 2.04 -37.09
CA THR A 54 -25.34 3.23 -36.86
C THR A 54 -25.84 4.02 -35.66
N SER A 55 -25.14 5.09 -35.28
CA SER A 55 -25.54 5.93 -34.16
C SER A 55 -25.15 7.38 -34.33
N ASP A 56 -25.79 8.25 -33.54
CA ASP A 56 -25.40 9.62 -33.27
C ASP A 56 -25.20 9.80 -31.75
N PRO A 57 -23.97 10.03 -31.26
CA PRO A 57 -22.71 10.18 -32.00
C PRO A 57 -22.24 8.89 -32.72
N MET A 58 -21.43 9.03 -33.77
CA MET A 58 -21.05 7.94 -34.69
C MET A 58 -20.39 6.73 -34.00
N THR A 59 -20.89 5.52 -34.29
CA THR A 59 -20.29 4.25 -33.91
C THR A 59 -19.01 3.96 -34.70
N SER A 60 -17.94 3.53 -34.02
CA SER A 60 -16.75 2.93 -34.62
C SER A 60 -16.57 1.50 -34.08
N ASN A 61 -16.50 0.50 -34.96
CA ASN A 61 -16.38 -0.93 -34.59
C ASN A 61 -17.44 -1.41 -33.58
N GLY A 62 -18.69 -0.98 -33.74
CA GLY A 62 -19.80 -1.34 -32.84
C GLY A 62 -19.79 -0.62 -31.49
N LYS A 63 -18.97 0.43 -31.35
CA LYS A 63 -18.77 1.17 -30.11
C LYS A 63 -19.01 2.67 -30.30
N VAL A 64 -19.85 3.25 -29.45
CA VAL A 64 -20.07 4.69 -29.30
C VAL A 64 -19.17 5.17 -28.16
N GLN A 65 -18.34 6.17 -28.41
CA GLN A 65 -17.58 6.85 -27.35
C GLN A 65 -18.00 8.32 -27.32
N VAL A 66 -18.46 8.78 -26.15
CA VAL A 66 -18.92 10.16 -25.96
C VAL A 66 -18.26 10.75 -24.73
N SER A 67 -17.57 11.86 -24.91
CA SER A 67 -17.08 12.69 -23.81
C SER A 67 -17.95 13.93 -23.66
N VAL A 68 -18.35 14.25 -22.43
CA VAL A 68 -19.21 15.40 -22.13
C VAL A 68 -18.75 16.14 -20.88
N ASP A 69 -18.97 17.45 -20.84
CA ASP A 69 -18.71 18.25 -19.64
C ASP A 69 -19.81 18.05 -18.59
N LEU A 70 -19.46 18.23 -17.30
CA LEU A 70 -20.39 18.14 -16.17
C LEU A 70 -21.63 19.06 -16.30
N GLY A 71 -21.55 20.12 -17.11
CA GLY A 71 -22.67 21.03 -17.38
C GLY A 71 -23.82 20.36 -18.15
N LYS A 72 -23.55 19.26 -18.87
CA LYS A 72 -24.53 18.55 -19.69
C LYS A 72 -25.19 17.41 -18.89
N LYS A 73 -26.27 17.75 -18.19
CA LYS A 73 -27.02 16.81 -17.32
C LYS A 73 -27.70 15.65 -18.06
N HIS A 74 -27.95 15.80 -19.35
CA HIS A 74 -28.64 14.81 -20.17
C HIS A 74 -27.89 14.58 -21.48
N LEU A 75 -27.61 13.32 -21.78
CA LEU A 75 -27.05 12.88 -23.05
C LEU A 75 -28.00 11.87 -23.70
N VAL A 76 -28.22 12.00 -25.00
CA VAL A 76 -29.00 11.04 -25.79
C VAL A 76 -28.06 10.45 -26.83
N VAL A 77 -27.97 9.13 -26.86
CA VAL A 77 -27.32 8.38 -27.94
C VAL A 77 -28.43 7.77 -28.77
N ARG A 78 -28.53 8.15 -30.04
CA ARG A 78 -29.54 7.64 -30.96
C ARG A 78 -28.91 6.54 -31.80
N PHE A 79 -29.53 5.37 -31.86
CA PHE A 79 -29.18 4.30 -32.79
C PHE A 79 -30.16 4.30 -33.95
N HIS A 80 -29.62 4.24 -35.16
CA HIS A 80 -30.37 4.12 -36.40
C HIS A 80 -30.23 2.69 -36.91
N ILE A 81 -31.36 1.99 -36.99
CA ILE A 81 -31.45 0.61 -37.45
C ILE A 81 -31.96 0.64 -38.89
N ASP A 82 -31.15 0.18 -39.83
CA ASP A 82 -31.44 0.18 -41.26
C ASP A 82 -31.43 -1.26 -41.79
N ASN A 83 -32.55 -1.74 -42.32
CA ASN A 83 -32.60 -3.03 -43.00
C ASN A 83 -32.32 -2.83 -44.51
N ARG A 84 -31.12 -3.22 -44.94
CA ARG A 84 -30.70 -3.20 -46.35
C ARG A 84 -30.85 -4.54 -47.05
N SER A 85 -31.42 -5.54 -46.39
CA SER A 85 -31.74 -6.81 -47.05
C SER A 85 -32.99 -6.66 -47.92
N PRO A 86 -33.12 -7.47 -48.99
CA PRO A 86 -34.32 -7.50 -49.81
C PRO A 86 -35.53 -8.15 -49.11
N SER A 87 -35.35 -8.71 -47.90
CA SER A 87 -36.39 -9.40 -47.14
C SER A 87 -36.80 -8.57 -45.92
N CYS A 88 -38.07 -8.64 -45.53
CA CYS A 88 -38.50 -7.98 -44.31
C CYS A 88 -37.93 -8.69 -43.07
N ILE A 89 -37.58 -7.91 -42.04
CA ILE A 89 -37.03 -8.42 -40.78
C ILE A 89 -37.82 -7.81 -39.64
N ASN A 90 -38.24 -8.65 -38.69
CA ASN A 90 -38.88 -8.18 -37.47
C ASN A 90 -37.83 -7.74 -36.46
N PHE A 91 -37.85 -6.46 -36.08
CA PHE A 91 -37.17 -5.99 -34.88
C PHE A 91 -38.06 -6.32 -33.68
N THR A 92 -37.60 -7.24 -32.83
CA THR A 92 -38.47 -7.92 -31.85
C THR A 92 -38.18 -7.51 -30.42
N TYR A 93 -36.94 -7.18 -30.08
CA TYR A 93 -36.59 -6.84 -28.70
C TYR A 93 -35.28 -6.05 -28.65
N TYR A 94 -35.18 -5.18 -27.64
CA TYR A 94 -33.93 -4.53 -27.32
C TYR A 94 -33.85 -4.19 -25.84
N THR A 95 -32.62 -4.11 -25.32
CA THR A 95 -32.36 -3.75 -23.93
C THR A 95 -30.97 -3.17 -23.77
N ALA A 96 -30.76 -2.35 -22.75
CA ALA A 96 -29.46 -1.79 -22.41
C ALA A 96 -29.02 -2.35 -21.06
N ILE A 97 -27.85 -2.97 -21.06
CA ILE A 97 -27.23 -3.54 -19.87
C ILE A 97 -26.16 -2.58 -19.40
N SER A 98 -26.35 -2.02 -18.21
CA SER A 98 -25.35 -1.22 -17.51
C SER A 98 -25.22 -1.73 -16.08
N ARG A 99 -24.04 -1.60 -15.49
CA ARG A 99 -23.74 -2.16 -14.16
C ARG A 99 -24.27 -1.32 -13.00
N ILE A 100 -24.49 -0.02 -13.23
CA ILE A 100 -24.82 0.94 -12.16
C ILE A 100 -25.89 1.93 -12.64
N HIS A 101 -25.54 2.78 -13.61
CA HIS A 101 -26.48 3.75 -14.18
C HIS A 101 -27.24 3.12 -15.34
N HIS A 102 -28.52 2.83 -15.13
CA HIS A 102 -29.38 2.28 -16.16
C HIS A 102 -29.82 3.43 -17.07
N PRO A 103 -29.33 3.52 -18.33
CA PRO A 103 -29.85 4.51 -19.23
C PRO A 103 -31.32 4.18 -19.55
N SER A 104 -32.17 5.19 -19.63
CA SER A 104 -33.55 4.96 -20.04
C SER A 104 -33.64 4.80 -21.55
N LEU A 105 -34.41 3.81 -21.99
CA LEU A 105 -34.62 3.51 -23.40
C LEU A 105 -35.93 4.11 -23.89
N GLN A 106 -35.92 4.66 -25.10
CA GLN A 106 -37.11 5.20 -25.74
C GLN A 106 -37.08 4.91 -27.24
N ASP A 107 -38.22 4.49 -27.77
CA ASP A 107 -38.48 4.30 -29.19
C ASP A 107 -39.94 4.70 -29.49
N GLU A 108 -40.28 4.89 -30.76
CA GLU A 108 -41.61 5.41 -31.14
C GLU A 108 -42.75 4.40 -30.93
N ARG A 109 -42.50 3.11 -31.13
CA ARG A 109 -43.53 2.06 -31.16
C ARG A 109 -43.50 1.09 -29.98
N ARG A 110 -42.60 1.30 -28.99
CA ARG A 110 -42.40 0.44 -27.82
C ARG A 110 -42.17 -1.02 -28.22
N VAL A 111 -41.11 -1.24 -29.00
CA VAL A 111 -40.76 -2.57 -29.53
C VAL A 111 -40.59 -3.57 -28.39
N SER A 112 -41.29 -4.69 -28.49
CA SER A 112 -41.17 -5.82 -27.57
C SER A 112 -41.52 -7.12 -28.27
N ARG A 113 -41.23 -8.27 -27.65
CA ARG A 113 -41.51 -9.57 -28.26
C ARG A 113 -43.00 -9.79 -28.59
N VAL A 114 -43.89 -9.06 -27.93
CA VAL A 114 -45.34 -9.06 -28.18
C VAL A 114 -45.78 -7.96 -29.15
N ASN A 115 -44.92 -6.99 -29.46
CA ASN A 115 -45.18 -5.89 -30.38
C ASN A 115 -43.93 -5.63 -31.25
N PRO A 116 -43.59 -6.54 -32.19
CA PRO A 116 -42.44 -6.39 -33.07
C PRO A 116 -42.69 -5.35 -34.16
N VAL A 117 -41.62 -4.72 -34.65
CA VAL A 117 -41.68 -3.78 -35.79
C VAL A 117 -41.12 -4.46 -37.02
N LEU A 118 -41.92 -4.56 -38.07
CA LEU A 118 -41.51 -5.10 -39.37
C LEU A 118 -40.73 -4.03 -40.15
N LEU A 119 -39.48 -4.34 -40.49
CA LEU A 119 -38.58 -3.48 -41.27
C LEU A 119 -38.50 -4.00 -42.71
N CYS A 120 -39.28 -3.43 -43.63
CA CYS A 120 -39.22 -3.71 -45.06
C CYS A 120 -38.54 -2.53 -45.78
N SER A 121 -37.22 -2.58 -45.96
CA SER A 121 -36.41 -1.47 -46.51
C SER A 121 -36.57 -0.12 -45.78
N GLY A 122 -36.91 -0.17 -44.49
CA GLY A 122 -37.20 1.00 -43.64
C GLY A 122 -36.18 1.20 -42.52
N ASN A 123 -36.12 2.43 -42.00
CA ASN A 123 -35.29 2.84 -40.87
C ASN A 123 -36.09 2.87 -39.56
N TYR A 124 -35.42 2.58 -38.44
CA TYR A 124 -36.02 2.67 -37.11
C TYR A 124 -35.04 3.21 -36.08
N ASP A 125 -35.50 4.12 -35.22
CA ASP A 125 -34.64 4.80 -34.26
C ASP A 125 -34.89 4.30 -32.83
N VAL A 126 -33.79 4.07 -32.11
CA VAL A 126 -33.78 3.75 -30.68
C VAL A 126 -32.92 4.77 -29.95
N MET A 127 -33.50 5.46 -28.97
CA MET A 127 -32.82 6.46 -28.15
C MET A 127 -32.44 5.89 -26.79
N VAL A 128 -31.19 6.14 -26.40
CA VAL A 128 -30.61 5.77 -25.12
C VAL A 128 -30.28 7.04 -24.35
N HIS A 129 -31.01 7.29 -23.27
CA HIS A 129 -30.90 8.49 -22.47
C HIS A 129 -30.04 8.25 -21.23
N TYR A 130 -29.01 9.07 -21.08
CA TYR A 130 -28.14 9.14 -19.91
C TYR A 130 -28.49 10.36 -19.07
N LYS A 131 -28.58 10.17 -17.76
CA LYS A 131 -28.61 11.25 -16.78
C LYS A 131 -27.24 11.34 -16.09
N LEU A 132 -26.54 12.44 -16.30
CA LEU A 132 -25.14 12.63 -15.94
C LEU A 132 -25.04 13.71 -14.85
N ASP A 133 -25.33 13.30 -13.61
CA ASP A 133 -25.33 14.22 -12.45
C ASP A 133 -23.99 14.21 -11.68
N GLN A 134 -23.03 13.36 -12.08
CA GLN A 134 -21.77 13.11 -11.35
C GLN A 134 -20.61 12.81 -12.31
N TYR A 135 -19.38 12.98 -11.83
CA TYR A 135 -18.17 12.56 -12.54
C TYR A 135 -18.13 11.04 -12.67
N GLY A 136 -17.75 10.51 -13.83
CA GLY A 136 -17.72 9.08 -14.03
C GLY A 136 -17.57 8.65 -15.48
N TYR A 137 -17.38 7.34 -15.62
CA TYR A 137 -17.40 6.57 -16.83
C TYR A 137 -18.59 5.60 -16.76
N PHE A 138 -19.52 5.75 -17.69
CA PHE A 138 -20.83 5.10 -17.69
C PHE A 138 -20.97 4.19 -18.91
N PRO A 139 -20.44 2.96 -18.85
CA PRO A 139 -20.54 2.02 -19.95
C PRO A 139 -21.93 1.38 -19.99
N ALA A 140 -22.49 1.19 -21.18
CA ALA A 140 -23.64 0.34 -21.40
C ALA A 140 -23.46 -0.54 -22.63
N THR A 141 -24.11 -1.71 -22.63
CA THR A 141 -24.17 -2.61 -23.78
C THR A 141 -25.62 -2.73 -24.22
N VAL A 142 -25.93 -2.27 -25.41
CA VAL A 142 -27.26 -2.33 -26.00
C VAL A 142 -27.36 -3.58 -26.89
N PHE A 143 -28.38 -4.39 -26.63
CA PHE A 143 -28.71 -5.59 -27.38
C PHE A 143 -29.92 -5.32 -28.26
N PHE A 144 -29.84 -5.73 -29.52
CA PHE A 144 -30.92 -5.67 -30.50
C PHE A 144 -31.19 -7.07 -31.05
N GLU A 145 -32.44 -7.53 -30.96
CA GLU A 145 -32.89 -8.85 -31.40
C GLU A 145 -33.74 -8.73 -32.67
N PHE A 146 -33.36 -9.49 -33.69
CA PHE A 146 -34.00 -9.50 -35.00
C PHE A 146 -34.43 -10.91 -35.38
N GLN A 147 -35.60 -11.02 -35.97
CA GLN A 147 -36.16 -12.26 -36.48
C GLN A 147 -36.44 -12.11 -37.97
N PRO A 148 -35.74 -12.83 -38.86
CA PRO A 148 -36.05 -12.82 -40.29
C PRO A 148 -37.48 -13.31 -40.54
N ASP A 149 -38.19 -12.65 -41.47
CA ASP A 149 -39.53 -13.05 -41.91
C ASP A 149 -39.48 -14.20 -42.92
N VAL A 150 -38.75 -15.26 -42.54
CA VAL A 150 -38.54 -16.47 -43.35
C VAL A 150 -38.89 -17.69 -42.50
N PRO A 151 -39.67 -18.66 -43.03
CA PRO A 151 -40.03 -19.86 -42.29
C PRO A 151 -38.79 -20.61 -41.77
N LYS A 152 -38.77 -20.93 -40.46
CA LYS A 152 -37.70 -21.66 -39.75
C LYS A 152 -36.38 -20.92 -39.53
N ALA A 153 -36.29 -19.62 -39.82
CA ALA A 153 -35.09 -18.85 -39.49
C ALA A 153 -34.97 -18.67 -37.96
N SER A 154 -33.75 -18.79 -37.41
CA SER A 154 -33.47 -18.47 -36.02
C SER A 154 -33.26 -16.96 -35.82
N PRO A 155 -33.60 -16.40 -34.65
CA PRO A 155 -33.31 -15.00 -34.35
C PRO A 155 -31.80 -14.75 -34.30
N PHE A 156 -31.39 -13.53 -34.60
CA PHE A 156 -30.01 -13.08 -34.48
C PHE A 156 -29.91 -11.76 -33.71
N TYR A 157 -28.72 -11.51 -33.15
CA TYR A 157 -28.49 -10.39 -32.23
C TYR A 157 -27.36 -9.49 -32.71
N ILE A 158 -27.60 -8.19 -32.75
CA ILE A 158 -26.56 -7.18 -32.94
C ILE A 158 -26.35 -6.46 -31.61
N VAL A 159 -25.09 -6.23 -31.25
CA VAL A 159 -24.70 -5.58 -30.00
C VAL A 159 -24.00 -4.27 -30.30
N ARG A 160 -24.28 -3.26 -29.48
CA ARG A 160 -23.56 -1.97 -29.48
C ARG A 160 -23.08 -1.64 -28.08
N GLU A 161 -21.85 -1.17 -27.98
CA GLU A 161 -21.28 -0.68 -26.73
C GLU A 161 -21.35 0.85 -26.71
N ILE A 162 -21.74 1.42 -25.59
CA ILE A 162 -21.70 2.86 -25.33
C ILE A 162 -20.73 3.09 -24.19
N GLU A 163 -19.82 4.03 -24.38
CA GLU A 163 -18.95 4.55 -23.34
C GLU A 163 -19.17 6.05 -23.21
N VAL A 164 -19.76 6.47 -22.10
CA VAL A 164 -19.92 7.88 -21.78
C VAL A 164 -18.92 8.25 -20.69
N SER A 165 -18.05 9.21 -20.94
CA SER A 165 -17.16 9.81 -19.94
C SER A 165 -17.54 11.26 -19.67
N VAL A 166 -17.64 11.61 -18.39
CA VAL A 166 -17.79 13.00 -17.97
C VAL A 166 -16.39 13.57 -17.73
N GLU A 167 -15.95 14.44 -18.63
CA GLU A 167 -14.63 15.07 -18.60
C GLU A 167 -14.65 16.42 -17.89
N THR A 168 -13.49 16.82 -17.39
CA THR A 168 -13.23 18.11 -16.74
C THR A 168 -12.01 18.78 -17.36
N PRO A 169 -11.83 20.09 -17.14
CA PRO A 169 -10.57 20.76 -17.51
C PRO A 169 -9.33 20.15 -16.85
N LEU A 170 -9.49 19.40 -15.76
CA LEU A 170 -8.40 18.70 -15.09
C LEU A 170 -8.04 17.39 -15.81
N ASP A 171 -8.98 16.75 -16.50
CA ASP A 171 -8.74 15.50 -17.26
C ASP A 171 -7.80 15.71 -18.44
N SER A 172 -7.88 16.86 -19.13
CA SER A 172 -6.94 17.19 -20.20
C SER A 172 -5.50 17.42 -19.71
N LYS A 173 -5.33 17.87 -18.46
CA LYS A 173 -4.01 18.10 -17.84
C LYS A 173 -3.44 16.85 -17.16
N LEU A 174 -4.28 16.09 -16.45
CA LEU A 174 -3.86 14.92 -15.66
C LEU A 174 -3.98 13.60 -16.44
N GLY A 175 -4.60 13.60 -17.62
CA GLY A 175 -4.70 12.45 -18.51
C GLY A 175 -3.33 11.87 -18.92
N PRO A 176 -3.33 10.74 -19.64
CA PRO A 176 -2.10 10.08 -20.05
C PRO A 176 -1.29 10.96 -21.01
N VAL A 177 -0.02 11.23 -20.69
CA VAL A 177 0.87 12.03 -21.56
C VAL A 177 1.09 11.33 -22.92
N SER A 178 1.21 10.00 -22.90
CA SER A 178 1.22 9.17 -24.11
C SER A 178 0.82 7.72 -23.78
N PRO A 179 0.35 6.93 -24.77
CA PRO A 179 -0.10 5.56 -24.53
C PRO A 179 0.98 4.68 -23.91
N TYR A 180 0.57 3.80 -22.99
CA TYR A 180 1.50 2.88 -22.33
C TYR A 180 2.18 1.92 -23.32
N LYS A 181 3.52 1.85 -23.24
CA LYS A 181 4.39 0.92 -23.96
C LYS A 181 5.21 0.13 -22.92
N PRO A 182 5.08 -1.20 -22.86
CA PRO A 182 5.86 -2.01 -21.92
C PRO A 182 7.36 -1.83 -22.10
N PHE A 183 8.11 -1.78 -21.00
CA PHE A 183 9.57 -1.75 -21.03
C PHE A 183 10.11 -3.03 -21.68
N GLN A 184 10.95 -2.89 -22.71
CA GLN A 184 11.62 -4.02 -23.36
C GLN A 184 12.95 -4.32 -22.67
N LYS A 185 13.08 -5.52 -22.11
CA LYS A 185 14.30 -5.97 -21.45
C LYS A 185 15.41 -6.17 -22.48
N VAL A 186 16.40 -5.30 -22.51
CA VAL A 186 17.54 -5.43 -23.42
C VAL A 186 18.46 -6.54 -22.92
N THR A 187 18.66 -7.58 -23.73
CA THR A 187 19.62 -8.66 -23.48
C THR A 187 21.04 -8.16 -23.72
N ARG A 188 21.84 -8.13 -22.66
CA ARG A 188 23.27 -7.83 -22.75
C ARG A 188 24.05 -9.06 -23.18
N ARG A 189 25.07 -8.87 -24.01
CA ARG A 189 26.12 -9.87 -24.22
C ARG A 189 27.01 -9.90 -22.96
N PRO A 190 27.42 -11.07 -22.44
CA PRO A 190 28.45 -11.14 -21.43
C PRO A 190 29.78 -10.73 -22.08
N VAL A 191 30.25 -9.52 -21.78
CA VAL A 191 31.55 -8.99 -22.21
C VAL A 191 32.48 -8.98 -21.00
N GLY A 192 33.81 -9.04 -21.18
CA GLY A 192 34.77 -8.82 -20.09
C GLY A 192 34.63 -7.40 -19.52
N TRP A 193 34.81 -7.23 -18.20
CA TRP A 193 34.65 -5.94 -17.51
C TRP A 193 35.99 -5.52 -16.91
N LEU A 194 36.46 -4.32 -17.24
CA LEU A 194 37.51 -3.65 -16.48
C LEU A 194 36.85 -2.56 -15.61
N VAL A 195 36.60 -2.90 -14.35
CA VAL A 195 36.00 -1.96 -13.39
C VAL A 195 37.09 -1.02 -12.89
N LYS A 196 36.96 0.27 -13.18
CA LYS A 196 37.86 1.32 -12.69
C LYS A 196 37.26 1.94 -11.44
N GLU A 197 37.66 1.42 -10.29
CA GLU A 197 37.25 1.92 -8.98
C GLU A 197 38.09 3.15 -8.59
N ARG A 198 37.48 4.11 -7.89
CA ARG A 198 38.23 5.16 -7.19
C ARG A 198 38.77 4.56 -5.89
N VAL A 199 40.10 4.56 -5.70
CA VAL A 199 40.67 4.43 -4.34
C VAL A 199 40.23 5.70 -3.59
N PRO A 200 39.47 5.60 -2.48
CA PRO A 200 38.92 6.77 -1.84
C PRO A 200 40.05 7.75 -1.45
N PRO A 201 39.90 9.07 -1.64
CA PRO A 201 40.75 10.00 -0.91
C PRO A 201 40.57 9.68 0.57
N VAL A 202 41.69 9.43 1.25
CA VAL A 202 41.76 8.91 2.63
C VAL A 202 40.90 9.73 3.62
N ASN A 203 40.51 10.96 3.29
CA ASN A 203 39.95 11.93 4.24
C ASN A 203 38.45 12.26 4.13
N LEU A 204 37.69 11.83 3.11
CA LEU A 204 36.28 12.26 2.99
C LEU A 204 35.23 11.33 3.61
N PHE A 205 35.57 10.06 3.91
CA PHE A 205 34.57 9.07 4.35
C PHE A 205 35.09 8.04 5.37
N LEU A 206 36.28 8.24 5.96
CA LEU A 206 36.68 7.39 7.08
C LEU A 206 35.70 7.63 8.23
N GLN A 207 35.08 6.55 8.74
CA GLN A 207 34.55 6.56 10.09
C GLN A 207 35.67 7.11 10.99
N LYS A 208 35.41 8.18 11.74
CA LYS A 208 36.37 8.69 12.74
C LYS A 208 36.80 7.60 13.72
N VAL A 209 35.97 6.55 13.86
CA VAL A 209 36.20 5.37 14.69
C VAL A 209 36.36 4.13 13.80
N PRO A 210 37.52 3.45 13.82
CA PRO A 210 37.70 2.20 13.09
C PRO A 210 36.80 1.10 13.67
N ALA A 211 36.22 0.26 12.80
CA ALA A 211 35.40 -0.86 13.24
C ALA A 211 36.25 -1.89 14.01
N LYS A 212 35.91 -2.13 15.28
CA LYS A 212 36.52 -3.15 16.14
C LYS A 212 36.04 -4.56 15.74
N VAL A 213 34.79 -4.68 15.27
CA VAL A 213 34.23 -5.94 14.76
C VAL A 213 34.05 -5.86 13.24
N LYS A 214 34.71 -6.77 12.52
CA LYS A 214 34.69 -6.79 11.05
C LYS A 214 33.40 -7.41 10.52
N LEU A 215 32.70 -6.67 9.66
CA LEU A 215 31.52 -7.16 8.96
C LEU A 215 31.91 -8.12 7.83
N GLY A 216 31.43 -9.37 7.88
CA GLY A 216 31.65 -10.39 6.85
C GLY A 216 31.22 -9.98 5.45
N LYS A 217 31.76 -10.61 4.41
CA LYS A 217 31.40 -10.33 3.00
C LYS A 217 30.08 -10.99 2.57
N TYR A 218 29.72 -12.11 3.20
CA TYR A 218 28.51 -12.90 2.96
C TYR A 218 28.17 -13.02 1.48
N ILE A 219 29.09 -13.55 0.68
CA ILE A 219 28.93 -13.60 -0.78
C ILE A 219 27.86 -14.63 -1.12
N CYS A 220 26.82 -14.20 -1.85
CA CYS A 220 25.78 -15.10 -2.33
C CYS A 220 26.40 -16.26 -3.14
N PRO A 221 26.17 -17.53 -2.75
CA PRO A 221 26.68 -18.67 -3.48
C PRO A 221 26.23 -18.70 -4.94
N ARG A 222 27.17 -18.99 -5.86
CA ARG A 222 26.90 -19.00 -7.32
C ARG A 222 25.82 -20.02 -7.71
N TYR A 223 25.72 -21.13 -6.99
CA TYR A 223 24.70 -22.15 -7.27
C TYR A 223 23.28 -21.61 -7.00
N LEU A 224 23.06 -20.80 -5.96
CA LEU A 224 21.73 -20.21 -5.68
C LEU A 224 21.26 -19.30 -6.83
N LYS A 225 22.16 -18.50 -7.42
CA LYS A 225 21.85 -17.69 -8.60
C LYS A 225 21.40 -18.53 -9.80
N LYS A 226 21.98 -19.72 -9.99
CA LYS A 226 21.52 -20.67 -11.02
C LYS A 226 20.15 -21.24 -10.65
N LEU A 227 19.96 -21.69 -9.41
CA LEU A 227 18.71 -22.31 -8.94
C LEU A 227 17.49 -21.39 -9.10
N VAL A 228 17.63 -20.10 -8.76
CA VAL A 228 16.52 -19.13 -8.91
C VAL A 228 16.16 -18.90 -10.39
N LYS A 229 17.13 -18.92 -11.31
CA LYS A 229 16.86 -18.81 -12.76
C LYS A 229 16.02 -19.98 -13.28
N HIS A 230 16.23 -21.17 -12.73
CA HIS A 230 15.52 -22.40 -13.06
C HIS A 230 14.26 -22.64 -12.21
N LYS A 231 13.71 -21.59 -11.58
CA LYS A 231 12.50 -21.60 -10.73
C LYS A 231 12.52 -22.62 -9.58
N MET A 232 13.68 -23.16 -9.23
CA MET A 232 13.79 -24.33 -8.36
C MET A 232 12.92 -25.52 -8.83
N GLU A 233 12.77 -25.76 -10.13
CA GLU A 233 11.95 -26.87 -10.67
C GLU A 233 12.76 -27.90 -11.50
N ASP A 234 14.00 -27.59 -11.88
CA ASP A 234 14.79 -28.45 -12.79
C ASP A 234 15.50 -29.66 -12.14
N SER A 235 15.44 -30.78 -12.86
CA SER A 235 15.79 -32.16 -12.46
C SER A 235 17.29 -32.52 -12.47
N GLU A 236 18.21 -31.66 -12.91
CA GLU A 236 19.64 -32.05 -13.03
C GLU A 236 20.51 -31.68 -11.81
N LEU A 237 19.96 -30.97 -10.81
CA LEU A 237 20.69 -30.44 -9.63
C LEU A 237 20.26 -31.08 -8.28
N PHE A 238 19.57 -32.22 -8.32
CA PHE A 238 18.77 -32.82 -7.21
C PHE A 238 19.48 -32.92 -5.85
N SER A 239 20.74 -33.37 -5.78
CA SER A 239 21.40 -33.60 -4.47
C SER A 239 21.67 -32.32 -3.67
N SER A 240 21.93 -31.21 -4.36
CA SER A 240 22.18 -29.89 -3.75
C SER A 240 20.88 -29.15 -3.41
N LEU A 241 19.81 -29.42 -4.19
CA LEU A 241 18.46 -28.87 -4.00
C LEU A 241 17.79 -29.42 -2.75
N ASP A 242 17.89 -30.72 -2.50
CA ASP A 242 17.19 -31.38 -1.38
C ASP A 242 17.61 -30.82 -0.02
N ARG A 243 18.90 -30.57 0.18
CA ARG A 243 19.40 -30.02 1.46
C ARG A 243 18.91 -28.61 1.73
N GLN A 244 18.76 -27.77 0.70
CA GLN A 244 18.28 -26.39 0.87
C GLN A 244 16.77 -26.32 0.98
N ARG A 245 16.04 -27.13 0.19
CA ARG A 245 14.59 -27.26 0.33
C ARG A 245 14.21 -27.77 1.72
N LYS A 246 14.84 -28.85 2.19
CA LYS A 246 14.64 -29.38 3.56
C LYS A 246 14.89 -28.31 4.64
N CYS A 247 15.86 -27.43 4.43
CA CYS A 247 16.16 -26.32 5.35
C CYS A 247 15.10 -25.20 5.33
N LEU A 248 14.46 -24.95 4.18
CA LEU A 248 13.37 -23.97 4.05
C LEU A 248 12.01 -24.53 4.50
N ASP A 249 11.82 -25.84 4.35
CA ASP A 249 10.58 -26.55 4.65
C ASP A 249 10.52 -27.02 6.13
N SER A 250 11.66 -27.09 6.84
CA SER A 250 11.68 -27.47 8.25
C SER A 250 11.01 -26.41 9.14
N SER A 251 10.52 -26.80 10.32
CA SER A 251 10.14 -25.83 11.35
C SER A 251 11.34 -24.99 11.76
N LEU A 252 11.14 -23.71 12.07
CA LEU A 252 12.23 -22.85 12.52
C LEU A 252 12.55 -23.12 13.99
N ASP A 253 13.82 -23.34 14.28
CA ASP A 253 14.37 -23.55 15.64
C ASP A 253 15.77 -22.94 15.73
N MET A 254 16.39 -22.98 16.90
CA MET A 254 17.71 -22.39 17.11
C MET A 254 18.83 -23.16 16.37
N GLU A 255 18.67 -24.45 16.10
CA GLU A 255 19.68 -25.27 15.40
C GLU A 255 19.78 -24.89 13.92
N ASN A 256 18.64 -24.62 13.29
CA ASN A 256 18.57 -24.26 11.88
C ASN A 256 18.49 -22.74 11.62
N TYR A 257 18.38 -21.92 12.68
CA TYR A 257 18.15 -20.47 12.61
C TYR A 257 19.07 -19.73 11.65
N SER A 258 20.38 -19.70 11.95
CA SER A 258 21.37 -18.98 11.12
C SER A 258 21.31 -19.50 9.68
N ARG A 259 21.38 -20.82 9.48
CA ARG A 259 21.41 -21.43 8.15
C ARG A 259 20.18 -21.09 7.31
N ARG A 260 18.98 -21.15 7.89
CA ARG A 260 17.73 -20.84 7.18
C ARG A 260 17.67 -19.36 6.82
N PHE A 261 18.00 -18.46 7.75
CA PHE A 261 18.00 -17.03 7.45
C PHE A 261 19.05 -16.63 6.43
N HIS A 262 20.25 -17.23 6.42
CA HIS A 262 21.23 -17.01 5.35
C HIS A 262 20.65 -17.34 3.97
N LEU A 263 19.94 -18.46 3.86
CA LEU A 263 19.32 -18.86 2.61
C LEU A 263 18.22 -17.88 2.17
N LEU A 264 17.33 -17.50 3.08
CA LEU A 264 16.27 -16.52 2.81
C LEU A 264 16.83 -15.15 2.39
N LEU A 265 17.85 -14.66 3.10
CA LEU A 265 18.55 -13.40 2.80
C LEU A 265 19.23 -13.43 1.43
N HIS A 266 19.85 -14.55 1.05
CA HIS A 266 20.42 -14.68 -0.30
C HIS A 266 19.35 -14.75 -1.39
N LEU A 267 18.22 -15.41 -1.14
CA LEU A 267 17.10 -15.43 -2.07
C LEU A 267 16.50 -14.03 -2.26
N GLU A 268 16.43 -13.27 -1.18
CA GLU A 268 16.04 -11.86 -1.20
C GLU A 268 17.05 -11.01 -1.98
N GLU A 269 18.34 -11.16 -1.70
CA GLU A 269 19.43 -10.46 -2.39
C GLU A 269 19.39 -10.66 -3.91
N ILE A 270 19.21 -11.91 -4.36
CA ILE A 270 19.10 -12.26 -5.79
C ILE A 270 17.91 -11.54 -6.43
N ARG A 271 16.80 -11.44 -5.70
CA ARG A 271 15.61 -10.78 -6.22
C ARG A 271 15.77 -9.26 -6.25
N MET A 272 16.33 -8.65 -5.21
CA MET A 272 16.65 -7.22 -5.18
C MET A 272 17.59 -6.83 -6.31
N GLU A 273 18.61 -7.66 -6.60
CA GLU A 273 19.52 -7.49 -7.74
C GLU A 273 18.75 -7.49 -9.07
N ALA A 274 17.78 -8.40 -9.25
CA ALA A 274 16.96 -8.43 -10.45
C ALA A 274 15.97 -7.25 -10.55
N ASP A 275 15.44 -6.78 -9.41
CA ASP A 275 14.44 -5.71 -9.35
C ASP A 275 15.06 -4.34 -9.62
N ILE A 276 16.24 -4.04 -9.06
CA ILE A 276 16.88 -2.73 -9.25
C ILE A 276 17.34 -2.51 -10.69
N ARG A 277 17.71 -3.58 -11.39
CA ARG A 277 18.14 -3.56 -12.81
C ARG A 277 17.03 -3.16 -13.78
N LYS A 278 15.77 -3.16 -13.33
CA LYS A 278 14.63 -2.67 -14.13
C LYS A 278 14.69 -1.16 -14.36
N TYR A 279 15.49 -0.44 -13.56
CA TYR A 279 15.66 0.99 -13.65
C TYR A 279 16.92 1.39 -14.44
N ASP A 280 17.70 0.42 -14.94
CA ASP A 280 18.86 0.71 -15.79
C ASP A 280 18.47 1.65 -16.94
N LEU A 281 19.31 2.66 -17.16
CA LEU A 281 19.09 3.67 -18.20
C LEU A 281 20.06 3.45 -19.35
N HIS A 282 19.61 3.80 -20.55
CA HIS A 282 20.37 3.63 -21.79
C HIS A 282 20.48 4.95 -22.52
N ASP A 283 21.62 5.18 -23.18
CA ASP A 283 21.87 6.36 -24.00
C ASP A 283 21.62 7.70 -23.31
N GLN A 284 21.90 7.75 -22.00
CA GLN A 284 21.70 8.93 -21.18
C GLN A 284 22.88 9.89 -21.28
N THR A 285 22.58 11.17 -21.31
CA THR A 285 23.59 12.23 -21.17
C THR A 285 23.68 12.67 -19.72
N MET A 286 24.86 13.16 -19.32
CA MET A 286 25.07 13.80 -18.02
C MET A 286 25.52 15.24 -18.25
N SER A 287 25.27 16.11 -17.27
CA SER A 287 25.76 17.50 -17.27
C SER A 287 26.59 17.78 -16.03
N LEU A 288 27.50 18.75 -16.07
CA LEU A 288 28.20 19.19 -14.86
C LEU A 288 27.25 19.97 -13.95
N ASP A 289 27.41 19.81 -12.64
CA ASP A 289 26.67 20.60 -11.67
C ASP A 289 27.07 22.08 -11.71
N GLN A 290 26.10 22.97 -11.47
CA GLN A 290 26.29 24.41 -11.58
C GLN A 290 27.10 25.00 -10.41
N HIS A 291 27.06 24.35 -9.24
CA HIS A 291 27.69 24.83 -8.02
C HIS A 291 29.02 24.11 -7.74
N ASN A 292 29.12 22.83 -8.10
CA ASN A 292 30.32 22.03 -7.93
C ASN A 292 30.69 21.29 -9.22
N ARG A 293 31.63 21.84 -9.99
CA ARG A 293 32.09 21.28 -11.27
C ARG A 293 32.74 19.90 -11.19
N ASN A 294 32.96 19.35 -9.99
CA ASN A 294 33.43 17.98 -9.80
C ASN A 294 32.28 16.96 -9.76
N LEU A 295 31.02 17.40 -9.74
CA LEU A 295 29.84 16.54 -9.70
C LEU A 295 29.13 16.51 -11.06
N PHE A 296 28.57 15.35 -11.36
CA PHE A 296 27.83 15.07 -12.59
C PHE A 296 26.35 14.87 -12.26
N VAL A 297 25.48 15.57 -12.96
CA VAL A 297 24.03 15.48 -12.84
C VAL A 297 23.51 14.46 -13.85
N LEU A 298 22.85 13.43 -13.34
CA LEU A 298 22.11 12.43 -14.12
C LEU A 298 20.62 12.58 -13.82
N GLU A 299 19.81 12.74 -14.87
CA GLU A 299 18.34 12.67 -14.74
C GLU A 299 17.89 11.22 -14.66
N VAL A 300 17.17 10.89 -13.59
CA VAL A 300 16.63 9.57 -13.33
C VAL A 300 15.11 9.70 -13.15
N PRO A 301 14.33 9.38 -14.19
CA PRO A 301 12.88 9.44 -14.12
C PRO A 301 12.34 8.60 -12.96
N GLY A 302 11.55 9.24 -12.09
CA GLY A 302 10.89 8.58 -10.98
C GLY A 302 11.71 8.43 -9.70
N LEU A 303 12.92 8.98 -9.65
CA LEU A 303 13.77 8.98 -8.45
C LEU A 303 13.14 9.73 -7.27
N ALA A 304 12.40 10.82 -7.49
CA ALA A 304 11.75 11.62 -6.43
C ALA A 304 10.75 10.83 -5.58
N GLU A 305 10.36 9.67 -6.07
CA GLU A 305 9.37 8.76 -5.49
C GLU A 305 10.07 7.41 -5.13
N ASN A 306 11.38 7.45 -4.87
CA ASN A 306 12.25 6.34 -4.48
C ASN A 306 12.28 5.14 -5.45
N ARG A 307 12.30 5.40 -6.77
CA ARG A 307 12.52 4.35 -7.79
C ARG A 307 13.51 4.80 -8.88
N PRO A 308 14.70 4.20 -8.94
CA PRO A 308 15.24 3.20 -8.01
C PRO A 308 15.40 3.79 -6.60
N SER A 309 15.30 2.93 -5.58
CA SER A 309 15.63 3.33 -4.21
C SER A 309 17.15 3.45 -4.10
N VAL A 310 17.63 4.68 -4.18
CA VAL A 310 19.04 5.04 -4.14
C VAL A 310 19.24 5.95 -2.94
N LEU A 311 20.31 5.74 -2.18
CA LEU A 311 20.68 6.57 -1.04
C LEU A 311 22.00 7.30 -1.29
N ARG A 312 22.27 8.34 -0.50
CA ARG A 312 23.58 9.00 -0.46
C ARG A 312 24.65 7.95 -0.12
N GLY A 313 25.70 7.91 -0.94
CA GLY A 313 26.80 6.97 -0.83
C GLY A 313 26.65 5.68 -1.65
N ASP A 314 25.48 5.42 -2.24
CA ASP A 314 25.29 4.28 -3.14
C ASP A 314 26.09 4.44 -4.42
N CYS A 315 26.38 3.32 -5.09
CA CYS A 315 27.18 3.30 -6.30
C CYS A 315 26.36 2.83 -7.50
N LEU A 316 26.60 3.45 -8.64
CA LEU A 316 26.07 3.10 -9.95
C LEU A 316 27.24 2.69 -10.84
N ARG A 317 26.99 1.81 -11.81
CA ARG A 317 27.99 1.51 -12.84
C ARG A 317 27.63 2.23 -14.12
N VAL A 318 28.61 2.83 -14.75
CA VAL A 318 28.43 3.66 -15.93
C VAL A 318 29.40 3.21 -17.01
N THR A 319 28.88 2.96 -18.21
CA THR A 319 29.68 2.61 -19.39
C THR A 319 29.32 3.54 -20.54
N ARG A 320 30.28 3.81 -21.43
CA ARG A 320 30.00 4.58 -22.64
C ARG A 320 29.05 3.79 -23.55
N SER A 321 28.07 4.44 -24.16
CA SER A 321 27.04 3.76 -24.98
C SER A 321 27.60 3.16 -26.27
N ASP A 322 28.57 3.83 -26.87
CA ASP A 322 29.25 3.49 -28.12
C ASP A 322 30.49 2.61 -27.90
N ASP A 323 30.80 2.24 -26.65
CA ASP A 323 31.92 1.34 -26.36
C ASP A 323 31.58 -0.08 -26.86
N THR A 324 32.22 -0.45 -27.96
CA THR A 324 32.10 -1.75 -28.62
C THR A 324 33.34 -2.62 -28.41
N ALA A 325 34.24 -2.22 -27.51
CA ALA A 325 35.45 -2.97 -27.23
C ALA A 325 35.16 -4.37 -26.67
N ALA A 326 36.11 -5.30 -26.87
CA ALA A 326 36.04 -6.65 -26.32
C ALA A 326 36.07 -6.67 -24.77
N GLU A 327 36.61 -5.61 -24.15
CA GLU A 327 36.49 -5.32 -22.72
C GLU A 327 35.93 -3.91 -22.54
N ILE A 328 34.73 -3.81 -21.97
CA ILE A 328 34.07 -2.51 -21.77
C ILE A 328 34.62 -1.86 -20.50
N THR A 329 34.98 -0.58 -20.59
CA THR A 329 35.42 0.17 -19.41
C THR A 329 34.21 0.56 -18.57
N VAL A 330 34.26 0.22 -17.28
CA VAL A 330 33.14 0.46 -16.37
C VAL A 330 33.58 1.38 -15.25
N TYR A 331 32.92 2.52 -15.17
CA TYR A 331 33.17 3.55 -14.17
C TYR A 331 32.16 3.40 -13.03
N GLU A 332 32.64 3.43 -11.79
CA GLU A 332 31.78 3.47 -10.62
C GLU A 332 31.47 4.93 -10.26
N GLY A 333 30.21 5.33 -10.42
CA GLY A 333 29.70 6.65 -10.02
C GLY A 333 29.08 6.56 -8.64
N ARG A 334 29.53 7.37 -7.69
CA ARG A 334 29.00 7.41 -6.32
C ARG A 334 27.99 8.53 -6.16
N VAL A 335 26.86 8.22 -5.54
CA VAL A 335 25.78 9.17 -5.27
C VAL A 335 26.21 10.11 -4.15
N HIS A 336 26.42 11.37 -4.50
CA HIS A 336 26.78 12.43 -3.56
C HIS A 336 25.54 13.06 -2.93
N LYS A 337 24.52 13.36 -3.76
CA LYS A 337 23.26 13.98 -3.35
C LYS A 337 22.13 13.56 -4.30
N ILE A 338 20.91 13.59 -3.79
CA ILE A 338 19.67 13.26 -4.50
C ILE A 338 18.79 14.50 -4.50
N GLU A 339 18.37 14.96 -5.67
CA GLU A 339 17.56 16.17 -5.82
C GLU A 339 16.37 15.90 -6.75
N GLN A 340 15.19 15.67 -6.17
CA GLN A 340 13.98 15.32 -6.93
C GLN A 340 14.24 14.14 -7.89
N ASN A 341 14.30 14.41 -9.20
CA ASN A 341 14.56 13.43 -10.26
C ASN A 341 16.02 13.39 -10.73
N LYS A 342 16.95 14.01 -9.98
CA LYS A 342 18.35 14.15 -10.35
C LYS A 342 19.27 13.47 -9.32
N LEU A 343 20.29 12.79 -9.82
CA LEU A 343 21.42 12.30 -9.02
C LEU A 343 22.64 13.14 -9.29
N LEU A 344 23.26 13.65 -8.23
CA LEU A 344 24.59 14.23 -8.29
C LEU A 344 25.61 13.14 -7.98
N LEU A 345 26.42 12.81 -8.97
CA LEU A 345 27.37 11.71 -8.98
C LEU A 345 28.81 12.21 -8.96
N ASP A 346 29.63 11.57 -8.15
CA ASP A 346 31.09 11.72 -8.14
C ASP A 346 31.73 10.52 -8.86
N PHE A 347 32.74 10.77 -9.67
CA PHE A 347 33.41 9.74 -10.49
C PHE A 347 34.93 9.75 -10.31
N PRO A 348 35.62 8.65 -10.64
CA PRO A 348 37.08 8.60 -10.67
C PRO A 348 37.67 9.65 -11.63
N GLU A 349 38.87 10.15 -11.35
CA GLU A 349 39.55 11.20 -12.14
C GLU A 349 39.66 10.85 -13.63
N MET A 350 39.85 9.57 -13.96
CA MET A 350 39.88 9.10 -15.35
C MET A 350 38.56 9.28 -16.09
N PHE A 351 37.41 9.19 -15.41
CA PHE A 351 36.13 9.49 -16.04
C PHE A 351 36.06 10.98 -16.37
N VAL A 352 36.40 11.83 -15.38
CA VAL A 352 36.38 13.29 -15.51
C VAL A 352 37.25 13.77 -16.68
N LYS A 353 38.46 13.21 -16.82
CA LYS A 353 39.37 13.55 -17.93
C LYS A 353 38.84 13.17 -19.32
N ASN A 354 38.07 12.09 -19.40
CA ASN A 354 37.55 11.56 -20.67
C ASN A 354 36.13 12.02 -20.99
N PHE A 355 35.52 12.83 -20.10
CA PHE A 355 34.15 13.28 -20.27
C PHE A 355 34.07 14.44 -21.26
N ILE A 356 33.15 14.32 -22.22
CA ILE A 356 32.81 15.34 -23.21
C ILE A 356 31.30 15.55 -23.15
N SER A 357 30.87 16.81 -23.23
CA SER A 357 29.46 17.16 -23.23
C SER A 357 28.70 16.42 -24.34
N LYS A 358 27.48 15.97 -24.05
CA LYS A 358 26.60 15.18 -24.94
C LYS A 358 27.05 13.74 -25.22
N MET A 359 28.10 13.24 -24.57
CA MET A 359 28.37 11.80 -24.57
C MET A 359 27.20 11.02 -23.97
N LYS A 360 26.96 9.84 -24.53
CA LYS A 360 25.89 8.94 -24.12
C LYS A 360 26.45 7.80 -23.30
N PHE A 361 25.75 7.46 -22.23
CA PHE A 361 26.14 6.43 -21.28
C PHE A 361 25.00 5.46 -21.00
N ASN A 362 25.37 4.21 -20.78
CA ASN A 362 24.51 3.21 -20.15
C ASN A 362 24.75 3.25 -18.64
N VAL A 363 23.67 3.37 -17.88
CA VAL A 363 23.70 3.45 -16.42
C VAL A 363 23.06 2.20 -15.83
N GLU A 364 23.80 1.58 -14.93
CA GLU A 364 23.44 0.38 -14.22
C GLU A 364 23.25 0.67 -12.75
N PHE A 365 22.03 0.46 -12.27
CA PHE A 365 21.75 0.60 -10.85
C PHE A 365 22.23 -0.63 -10.10
N THR A 366 22.92 -0.37 -9.00
CA THR A 366 23.28 -1.38 -8.01
C THR A 366 22.72 -0.96 -6.67
N PHE A 367 22.57 -1.91 -5.75
CA PHE A 367 22.08 -1.62 -4.41
C PHE A 367 23.16 -1.92 -3.37
N ASN A 368 23.10 -1.21 -2.25
CA ASN A 368 24.03 -1.38 -1.16
C ASN A 368 23.71 -2.63 -0.34
N ARG A 369 24.65 -3.59 -0.31
CA ARG A 369 24.52 -4.85 0.44
C ARG A 369 24.75 -4.69 1.95
N PHE A 370 25.04 -3.49 2.44
CA PHE A 370 25.41 -3.27 3.85
C PHE A 370 24.33 -3.75 4.82
N THR A 371 23.07 -3.43 4.59
CA THR A 371 21.93 -3.83 5.43
C THR A 371 21.74 -5.35 5.45
N LEU A 372 21.80 -6.02 4.30
CA LEU A 372 21.74 -7.50 4.22
C LEU A 372 22.92 -8.17 4.93
N ARG A 373 24.12 -7.59 4.84
CA ARG A 373 25.31 -8.11 5.54
C ARG A 373 25.16 -7.99 7.05
N LEU A 374 24.54 -6.92 7.55
CA LEU A 374 24.22 -6.79 8.98
C LEU A 374 23.23 -7.88 9.41
N GLN A 375 22.19 -8.15 8.62
CA GLN A 375 21.23 -9.23 8.92
C GLN A 375 21.92 -10.60 8.97
N HIS A 376 22.80 -10.90 8.00
CA HIS A 376 23.60 -12.12 8.00
C HIS A 376 24.49 -12.22 9.25
N GLN A 377 25.17 -11.14 9.64
CA GLN A 377 25.97 -11.12 10.85
C GLN A 377 25.12 -11.30 12.10
N ALA A 378 23.95 -10.69 12.16
CA ALA A 378 23.06 -10.76 13.31
C ALA A 378 22.58 -12.19 13.59
N VAL A 379 22.24 -12.97 12.55
CA VAL A 379 21.81 -14.37 12.74
C VAL A 379 22.95 -15.30 13.15
N ASP A 380 24.18 -15.04 12.69
CA ASP A 380 25.39 -15.71 13.19
C ASP A 380 25.64 -15.37 14.66
N LEU A 381 25.56 -14.08 15.01
CA LEU A 381 25.74 -13.60 16.37
C LEU A 381 24.66 -14.12 17.32
N ALA A 382 23.43 -14.30 16.86
CA ALA A 382 22.35 -14.89 17.65
C ALA A 382 22.70 -16.30 18.10
N THR A 383 23.30 -17.09 17.20
CA THR A 383 23.79 -18.44 17.50
C THR A 383 24.99 -18.39 18.43
N LYS A 384 25.97 -17.52 18.14
CA LYS A 384 27.18 -17.35 18.95
C LYS A 384 26.89 -16.92 20.39
N HIS A 385 25.91 -16.04 20.59
CA HIS A 385 25.52 -15.50 21.89
C HIS A 385 24.37 -16.26 22.55
N GLN A 386 24.02 -17.45 22.04
CA GLN A 386 23.04 -18.37 22.64
C GLN A 386 21.69 -17.69 22.92
N LEU A 387 21.16 -16.93 21.97
CA LEU A 387 19.87 -16.23 22.11
C LEU A 387 18.65 -17.18 22.04
N GLY A 388 18.82 -18.49 22.22
CA GLY A 388 17.78 -19.50 22.09
C GLY A 388 16.58 -19.21 23.01
N ASP A 389 16.82 -18.91 24.28
CA ASP A 389 15.75 -18.61 25.24
C ASP A 389 15.04 -17.26 25.00
N VAL A 390 15.66 -16.37 24.20
CA VAL A 390 15.09 -15.09 23.79
C VAL A 390 14.25 -15.27 22.50
N LEU A 391 14.77 -16.00 21.51
CA LEU A 391 14.14 -16.16 20.20
C LEU A 391 13.12 -17.32 20.15
N PHE A 392 13.30 -18.33 21.00
CA PHE A 392 12.48 -19.54 21.12
C PHE A 392 12.15 -19.83 22.60
N PRO A 393 11.45 -18.91 23.30
CA PRO A 393 11.21 -19.05 24.72
C PRO A 393 10.32 -20.26 25.04
N SER A 394 10.69 -21.01 26.08
CA SER A 394 10.01 -22.23 26.55
C SER A 394 9.26 -22.06 27.88
N GLY A 395 9.33 -20.87 28.50
CA GLY A 395 8.61 -20.56 29.75
C GLY A 395 9.37 -20.93 31.03
N ALA A 396 10.59 -21.49 30.92
CA ALA A 396 11.45 -21.85 32.05
C ALA A 396 12.03 -20.66 32.88
N ALA A 397 11.58 -19.44 32.59
CA ALA A 397 12.01 -18.19 33.22
C ALA A 397 11.64 -18.08 34.71
N LYS A 398 12.39 -17.26 35.48
CA LYS A 398 12.26 -17.00 36.93
C LYS A 398 10.81 -17.11 37.45
N SER A 399 10.54 -18.12 38.28
CA SER A 399 9.20 -18.42 38.79
C SER A 399 8.68 -17.43 39.85
N SER A 400 9.55 -16.63 40.46
CA SER A 400 9.19 -15.63 41.46
C SER A 400 9.58 -14.21 41.02
N PHE A 401 8.58 -13.34 40.84
CA PHE A 401 8.75 -11.90 40.69
C PHE A 401 7.63 -11.17 41.45
N SER A 402 7.90 -9.97 41.95
CA SER A 402 6.90 -9.09 42.55
C SER A 402 6.69 -7.88 41.65
N LEU A 403 5.44 -7.57 41.33
CA LEU A 403 5.14 -6.37 40.54
C LEU A 403 5.37 -5.11 41.40
N PRO A 404 6.15 -4.14 40.92
CA PRO A 404 6.42 -2.93 41.65
C PRO A 404 5.16 -2.06 41.76
N LYS A 405 5.02 -1.35 42.87
CA LYS A 405 4.08 -0.24 42.98
C LYS A 405 4.72 0.98 42.35
N LEU A 406 4.19 1.41 41.21
CA LEU A 406 4.71 2.52 40.44
C LEU A 406 3.75 3.70 40.54
N SER A 407 4.30 4.90 40.58
CA SER A 407 3.58 6.14 40.31
C SER A 407 4.04 6.60 38.94
N MET A 408 3.12 6.70 37.99
CA MET A 408 3.47 7.03 36.61
C MET A 408 3.97 8.47 36.52
N PHE A 409 4.92 8.72 35.61
CA PHE A 409 5.30 10.07 35.22
C PHE A 409 4.18 10.72 34.42
N ASN A 410 3.57 9.95 33.51
CA ASN A 410 2.33 10.35 32.85
C ASN A 410 1.10 9.87 33.65
N HIS A 411 0.51 10.78 34.42
CA HIS A 411 -0.66 10.49 35.25
C HIS A 411 -1.90 10.02 34.49
N HIS A 412 -1.99 10.25 33.18
CA HIS A 412 -3.08 9.68 32.37
C HIS A 412 -3.01 8.15 32.32
N LEU A 413 -1.83 7.56 32.51
CA LEU A 413 -1.60 6.11 32.51
C LEU A 413 -2.01 5.45 33.83
N ASP A 414 -2.09 6.20 34.94
CA ASP A 414 -2.48 5.65 36.24
C ASP A 414 -3.90 5.04 36.19
N ASN A 415 -4.76 5.57 35.33
CA ASN A 415 -6.14 5.11 35.12
C ASN A 415 -6.28 4.13 33.93
N ASN A 416 -5.19 3.75 33.27
CA ASN A 416 -5.19 2.76 32.20
C ASN A 416 -4.58 1.44 32.72
N PRO A 417 -5.41 0.44 33.08
CA PRO A 417 -4.92 -0.79 33.72
C PRO A 417 -4.03 -1.62 32.79
N GLU A 418 -4.27 -1.62 31.47
CA GLU A 418 -3.43 -2.36 30.52
C GLU A 418 -2.03 -1.76 30.42
N GLN A 419 -1.92 -0.44 30.25
CA GLN A 419 -0.63 0.26 30.16
C GLN A 419 0.13 0.19 31.48
N LEU A 420 -0.54 0.42 32.62
CA LEU A 420 0.03 0.27 33.95
C LEU A 420 0.62 -1.12 34.16
N LYS A 421 -0.15 -2.16 33.82
CA LYS A 421 0.27 -3.55 33.95
C LYS A 421 1.47 -3.87 33.05
N ALA A 422 1.47 -3.40 31.81
CA ALA A 422 2.60 -3.55 30.90
C ALA A 422 3.88 -2.95 31.49
N VAL A 423 3.81 -1.71 31.99
CA VAL A 423 4.95 -1.02 32.62
C VAL A 423 5.45 -1.79 33.85
N GLN A 424 4.55 -2.26 34.72
CA GLN A 424 4.93 -3.05 35.90
C GLN A 424 5.66 -4.34 35.53
N HIS A 425 5.18 -5.08 34.53
CA HIS A 425 5.80 -6.33 34.10
C HIS A 425 7.15 -6.12 33.39
N ILE A 426 7.29 -5.03 32.63
CA ILE A 426 8.55 -4.61 32.02
C ILE A 426 9.55 -4.28 33.12
N VAL A 427 9.24 -3.34 34.01
CA VAL A 427 10.13 -2.92 35.11
C VAL A 427 10.52 -4.09 36.02
N ALA A 428 9.61 -5.03 36.25
CA ALA A 428 9.88 -6.22 37.07
C ALA A 428 10.77 -7.27 36.38
N GLY A 429 11.06 -7.16 35.08
CA GLY A 429 11.79 -8.19 34.35
C GLY A 429 11.05 -9.52 34.23
N SER A 430 9.72 -9.53 34.35
CA SER A 430 8.94 -10.76 34.66
C SER A 430 9.00 -11.86 33.59
N SER A 431 9.30 -11.51 32.35
CA SER A 431 9.43 -12.45 31.23
C SER A 431 10.85 -12.96 31.02
N GLN A 432 11.89 -12.32 31.60
CA GLN A 432 13.30 -12.58 31.31
C GLN A 432 13.66 -14.07 31.46
N PRO A 433 14.34 -14.70 30.48
CA PRO A 433 14.95 -14.13 29.26
C PRO A 433 13.99 -13.94 28.07
N ALA A 434 12.74 -14.41 28.18
CA ALA A 434 11.76 -14.29 27.10
C ALA A 434 11.40 -12.82 26.84
N PRO A 435 11.15 -12.44 25.58
CA PRO A 435 10.71 -11.10 25.22
C PRO A 435 9.38 -10.74 25.89
N TYR A 436 9.26 -9.52 26.39
CA TYR A 436 7.97 -8.97 26.79
C TYR A 436 7.31 -8.28 25.60
N VAL A 437 6.07 -8.65 25.26
CA VAL A 437 5.35 -8.10 24.11
C VAL A 437 4.26 -7.13 24.57
N VAL A 438 4.33 -5.89 24.08
CA VAL A 438 3.24 -4.92 24.16
C VAL A 438 2.50 -4.94 22.83
N PHE A 439 1.44 -5.73 22.76
CA PHE A 439 0.57 -5.77 21.60
C PHE A 439 -0.42 -4.61 21.69
N GLY A 440 -0.49 -3.81 20.63
CA GLY A 440 -1.38 -2.65 20.62
C GLY A 440 -1.86 -2.31 19.21
N PRO A 441 -3.17 -2.34 18.96
CA PRO A 441 -3.78 -1.77 17.76
C PRO A 441 -3.36 -0.31 17.49
N PRO A 442 -3.67 0.28 16.34
CA PRO A 442 -3.32 1.67 16.06
C PRO A 442 -4.01 2.61 17.05
N GLY A 443 -3.28 3.63 17.52
CA GLY A 443 -3.81 4.65 18.44
C GLY A 443 -3.93 4.21 19.91
N THR A 444 -3.39 3.06 20.32
CA THR A 444 -3.49 2.59 21.71
C THR A 444 -2.37 3.02 22.65
N GLY A 445 -1.46 3.89 22.20
CA GLY A 445 -0.40 4.44 23.05
C GLY A 445 0.76 3.49 23.34
N LYS A 446 1.09 2.57 22.42
CA LYS A 446 2.28 1.68 22.52
C LYS A 446 3.56 2.44 22.85
N THR A 447 3.93 3.43 22.04
CA THR A 447 5.14 4.25 22.22
C THR A 447 5.14 4.97 23.57
N VAL A 448 3.99 5.55 23.98
CA VAL A 448 3.85 6.20 25.29
C VAL A 448 4.07 5.21 26.44
N THR A 449 3.58 3.97 26.29
CA THR A 449 3.79 2.89 27.27
C THR A 449 5.26 2.51 27.38
N LEU A 450 5.99 2.44 26.24
CA LEU A 450 7.42 2.15 26.24
C LEU A 450 8.23 3.29 26.88
N VAL A 451 7.92 4.54 26.56
CA VAL A 451 8.58 5.72 27.13
C VAL A 451 8.39 5.75 28.65
N GLU A 452 7.17 5.52 29.14
CA GLU A 452 6.90 5.41 30.57
C GLU A 452 7.72 4.28 31.21
N ALA A 453 7.77 3.10 30.61
CA ALA A 453 8.57 1.99 31.13
C ALA A 453 10.06 2.32 31.20
N ILE A 454 10.61 2.98 30.17
CA ILE A 454 12.01 3.46 30.14
C ILE A 454 12.25 4.44 31.30
N ASN A 455 11.37 5.42 31.49
CA ASN A 455 11.49 6.40 32.58
C ASN A 455 11.48 5.73 33.97
N GLN A 456 10.59 4.75 34.17
CA GLN A 456 10.51 4.01 35.43
C GLN A 456 11.77 3.16 35.69
N ILE A 457 12.32 2.53 34.64
CA ILE A 457 13.58 1.78 34.76
C ILE A 457 14.72 2.71 35.16
N LEU A 458 14.89 3.85 34.49
CA LEU A 458 15.96 4.81 34.80
C LEU A 458 15.82 5.41 36.21
N LYS A 459 14.59 5.63 36.67
CA LYS A 459 14.30 6.11 38.03
C LYS A 459 14.68 5.09 39.10
N LEU A 460 14.38 3.81 38.86
CA LEU A 460 14.58 2.74 39.84
C LEU A 460 16.00 2.15 39.78
N ASN A 461 16.66 2.25 38.62
CA ASN A 461 18.01 1.76 38.41
C ASN A 461 18.83 2.78 37.58
N SER A 462 19.60 3.61 38.28
CA SER A 462 20.48 4.61 37.65
C SER A 462 21.65 4.02 36.87
N SER A 463 21.95 2.72 37.04
CA SER A 463 22.97 1.99 36.27
C SER A 463 22.42 1.32 35.02
N ALA A 464 21.11 1.42 34.76
CA ALA A 464 20.50 0.86 33.58
C ALA A 464 20.90 1.65 32.33
N HIS A 465 21.51 0.97 31.37
CA HIS A 465 21.64 1.46 30.00
C HIS A 465 20.61 0.78 29.10
N ILE A 466 19.96 1.57 28.26
CA ILE A 466 18.81 1.17 27.45
C ILE A 466 19.09 1.47 25.98
N LEU A 467 18.88 0.46 25.12
CA LEU A 467 18.85 0.64 23.67
C LEU A 467 17.40 0.68 23.21
N ALA A 468 16.98 1.81 22.66
CA ALA A 468 15.64 2.03 22.15
C ALA A 468 15.66 2.06 20.61
N CYS A 469 14.92 1.17 19.98
CA CYS A 469 14.96 0.94 18.54
C CYS A 469 13.60 0.98 17.88
N ALA A 470 13.59 1.32 16.59
CA ALA A 470 12.45 1.11 15.71
C ALA A 470 12.93 0.81 14.26
N PRO A 471 12.10 0.20 13.39
CA PRO A 471 12.47 -0.04 11.99
C PRO A 471 12.69 1.24 11.16
N THR A 472 11.96 2.31 11.47
CA THR A 472 12.01 3.57 10.69
C THR A 472 12.63 4.72 11.49
N ASN A 473 13.24 5.68 10.77
CA ASN A 473 13.77 6.88 11.41
C ASN A 473 12.66 7.70 12.07
N SER A 474 11.52 7.89 11.40
CA SER A 474 10.39 8.64 11.96
C SER A 474 9.88 8.07 13.28
N ALA A 475 9.82 6.74 13.43
CA ALA A 475 9.44 6.12 14.70
C ALA A 475 10.51 6.34 15.78
N CYS A 476 11.80 6.24 15.44
CA CYS A 476 12.89 6.56 16.36
C CYS A 476 12.86 8.03 16.80
N ASP A 477 12.50 8.93 15.88
CA ASP A 477 12.46 10.36 16.12
C ASP A 477 11.33 10.70 17.10
N VAL A 478 10.13 10.16 16.90
CA VAL A 478 9.01 10.28 17.86
C VAL A 478 9.38 9.71 19.24
N LEU A 479 10.01 8.53 19.27
CA LEU A 479 10.46 7.92 20.53
C LEU A 479 11.46 8.81 21.26
N CYS A 480 12.42 9.40 20.53
CA CYS A 480 13.40 10.31 21.09
C CYS A 480 12.78 11.61 21.61
N GLU A 481 11.84 12.20 20.89
CA GLU A 481 11.14 13.42 21.33
C GLU A 481 10.36 13.19 22.63
N LEU A 482 9.63 12.08 22.72
CA LEU A 482 8.90 11.75 23.94
C LEU A 482 9.84 11.51 25.12
N LEU A 483 10.96 10.80 24.91
CA LEU A 483 11.98 10.60 25.94
C LEU A 483 12.62 11.91 26.40
N LEU A 484 12.98 12.80 25.48
CA LEU A 484 13.56 14.12 25.83
C LEU A 484 12.56 15.02 26.57
N SER A 485 11.26 14.81 26.38
CA SER A 485 10.22 15.55 27.11
C SER A 485 10.04 15.07 28.56
N SER A 486 10.45 13.84 28.88
CA SER A 486 10.24 13.22 30.20
C SER A 486 11.51 12.94 30.99
N CYS A 487 12.66 12.75 30.32
CA CYS A 487 13.96 12.49 30.93
C CYS A 487 14.83 13.74 30.98
N SER A 488 15.88 13.69 31.81
CA SER A 488 16.99 14.64 31.69
C SER A 488 17.63 14.53 30.31
N SER A 489 17.75 15.65 29.60
CA SER A 489 18.25 15.68 28.21
C SER A 489 19.62 15.03 28.05
N ASP A 490 20.48 15.15 29.06
CA ASP A 490 21.85 14.61 29.06
C ASP A 490 21.91 13.07 29.06
N GLN A 491 20.79 12.38 29.31
CA GLN A 491 20.74 10.91 29.32
C GLN A 491 20.38 10.28 27.98
N VAL A 492 19.81 11.03 27.03
CA VAL A 492 19.24 10.49 25.79
C VAL A 492 20.09 10.89 24.60
N TYR A 493 20.41 9.94 23.71
CA TYR A 493 21.19 10.20 22.50
C TYR A 493 20.63 9.51 21.25
N ARG A 494 20.38 10.28 20.19
CA ARG A 494 19.84 9.81 18.91
C ARG A 494 20.95 9.56 17.89
N VAL A 495 21.09 8.31 17.43
CA VAL A 495 22.10 7.94 16.42
C VAL A 495 21.47 7.74 15.04
N TYR A 496 21.73 8.68 14.13
CA TYR A 496 21.35 8.57 12.72
C TYR A 496 22.41 7.83 11.89
N ALA A 497 21.98 7.20 10.81
CA ALA A 497 22.89 6.60 9.83
C ALA A 497 23.58 7.69 8.99
N GLN A 498 24.85 7.47 8.61
CA GLN A 498 25.62 8.41 7.79
C GLN A 498 25.01 8.69 6.40
N SER A 499 24.23 7.75 5.86
CA SER A 499 23.51 7.90 4.58
C SER A 499 22.24 8.76 4.69
N ARG A 500 21.80 9.09 5.91
CA ARG A 500 20.65 9.98 6.12
C ARG A 500 21.06 11.40 5.75
N ASP A 501 20.25 12.04 4.92
CA ASP A 501 20.41 13.45 4.61
C ASP A 501 19.99 14.31 5.81
N PRO A 502 20.87 15.14 6.40
CA PRO A 502 20.50 16.05 7.49
C PRO A 502 19.33 16.98 7.13
N ALA A 503 19.21 17.41 5.88
CA ALA A 503 18.12 18.27 5.42
C ALA A 503 16.74 17.57 5.42
N SER A 504 16.73 16.23 5.45
CA SER A 504 15.50 15.44 5.52
C SER A 504 14.97 15.22 6.93
N VAL A 505 15.69 15.71 7.94
CA VAL A 505 15.22 15.73 9.34
C VAL A 505 14.60 17.10 9.59
N SER A 506 13.36 17.13 10.07
CA SER A 506 12.60 18.37 10.27
C SER A 506 13.37 19.36 11.16
N THR A 507 13.44 20.65 10.80
CA THR A 507 14.15 21.66 11.60
C THR A 507 13.61 21.77 13.03
N PRO A 508 12.28 21.81 13.28
CA PRO A 508 11.70 21.69 14.62
C PRO A 508 12.17 20.45 15.39
N LEU A 509 12.29 19.30 14.72
CA LEU A 509 12.74 18.04 15.30
C LEU A 509 14.25 18.07 15.65
N LEU A 510 15.08 18.67 14.80
CA LEU A 510 16.50 18.88 15.14
C LEU A 510 16.68 19.90 16.27
N VAL A 511 15.77 20.86 16.40
CA VAL A 511 15.74 21.82 17.51
C VAL A 511 15.27 21.13 18.79
N SER A 512 14.22 20.30 18.72
CA SER A 512 13.67 19.54 19.86
C SER A 512 14.67 18.50 20.37
N ILE A 513 15.31 17.76 19.45
CA ILE A 513 16.38 16.82 19.79
C ILE A 513 17.62 17.56 20.28
N CYS A 514 17.79 18.84 19.94
CA CYS A 514 19.01 19.64 20.15
C CYS A 514 20.24 18.99 19.50
N ARG A 515 21.02 19.77 18.75
CA ARG A 515 22.18 19.25 18.02
C ARG A 515 23.23 18.53 18.89
N LYS A 516 23.20 18.74 20.21
CA LYS A 516 24.03 18.05 21.20
C LYS A 516 23.60 16.60 21.49
N HIS A 517 22.35 16.23 21.26
CA HIS A 517 21.84 14.87 21.52
C HIS A 517 21.69 14.02 20.26
N CYS A 518 22.38 14.40 19.18
CA CYS A 518 22.49 13.56 18.00
C CYS A 518 23.89 13.63 17.38
N ASN A 519 24.15 12.73 16.44
CA ASN A 519 25.48 12.54 15.85
C ASN A 519 25.74 13.37 14.59
N ILE A 520 25.20 14.60 14.54
CA ILE A 520 25.38 15.52 13.40
C ILE A 520 26.77 16.16 13.44
N ASP A 521 27.49 16.15 12.31
CA ASP A 521 28.74 16.87 12.12
C ASP A 521 28.50 18.11 11.27
N GLU A 522 28.44 19.27 11.92
CA GLU A 522 28.17 20.56 11.26
C GLU A 522 29.23 20.94 10.21
N LYS A 523 30.48 20.46 10.35
CA LYS A 523 31.55 20.79 9.40
C LYS A 523 31.41 20.02 8.09
N GLN A 524 30.81 18.84 8.14
CA GLN A 524 30.72 17.93 6.99
C GLN A 524 29.30 17.78 6.45
N ASP A 525 28.31 18.42 7.08
CA ASP A 525 26.89 18.30 6.76
C ASP A 525 26.47 16.83 6.57
N CYS A 526 26.82 16.01 7.57
CA CYS A 526 26.51 14.58 7.61
C CYS A 526 26.48 14.05 9.04
N PHE A 527 25.93 12.85 9.21
CA PHE A 527 25.96 12.16 10.50
C PHE A 527 27.24 11.34 10.64
N SER A 528 28.01 11.59 11.70
CA SER A 528 29.26 10.88 12.00
C SER A 528 29.17 10.23 13.37
N LEU A 529 29.48 8.93 13.47
CA LEU A 529 29.34 8.19 14.72
C LEU A 529 30.38 8.69 15.76
N PRO A 530 29.98 8.99 17.01
CA PRO A 530 30.91 9.37 18.08
C PRO A 530 31.81 8.20 18.51
N LYS A 531 32.77 8.49 19.41
CA LYS A 531 33.62 7.45 20.02
C LYS A 531 32.75 6.50 20.86
N THR A 532 33.17 5.23 20.92
CA THR A 532 32.45 4.19 21.67
C THR A 532 32.31 4.57 23.14
N GLU A 533 33.36 5.12 23.73
CA GLU A 533 33.40 5.49 25.14
C GLU A 533 32.38 6.61 25.45
N ASP A 534 32.27 7.61 24.57
CA ASP A 534 31.29 8.70 24.70
C ASP A 534 29.85 8.18 24.55
N LEU A 535 29.61 7.30 23.56
CA LEU A 535 28.29 6.69 23.35
C LEU A 535 27.81 5.91 24.58
N MET A 536 28.72 5.18 25.24
CA MET A 536 28.39 4.37 26.41
C MET A 536 28.09 5.18 27.68
N THR A 537 28.30 6.51 27.66
CA THR A 537 27.93 7.37 28.80
C THR A 537 26.44 7.68 28.89
N PHE A 538 25.71 7.57 27.78
CA PHE A 538 24.29 7.87 27.72
C PHE A 538 23.47 6.73 28.33
N GLY A 539 22.46 7.09 29.14
CA GLY A 539 21.53 6.12 29.73
C GLY A 539 20.57 5.52 28.70
N VAL A 540 20.21 6.27 27.65
CA VAL A 540 19.34 5.81 26.57
C VAL A 540 19.94 6.16 25.21
N ILE A 541 20.10 5.17 24.35
CA ILE A 541 20.51 5.36 22.96
C ILE A 541 19.35 5.00 22.04
N VAL A 542 18.93 5.94 21.20
CA VAL A 542 17.83 5.78 20.24
C VAL A 542 18.35 5.59 18.82
N THR A 543 18.10 4.43 18.20
CA THR A 543 18.65 4.09 16.87
C THR A 543 17.66 3.29 16.02
N THR A 544 17.80 3.31 14.69
CA THR A 544 17.07 2.32 13.88
C THR A 544 17.65 0.91 14.08
N LEU A 545 16.88 -0.14 13.80
CA LEU A 545 17.36 -1.53 13.85
C LEU A 545 18.68 -1.74 13.09
N TYR A 546 18.82 -1.15 11.91
CA TYR A 546 20.05 -1.21 11.13
C TYR A 546 21.20 -0.38 11.72
N THR A 547 20.89 0.78 12.28
CA THR A 547 21.92 1.62 12.92
C THR A 547 22.46 0.96 14.19
N ALA A 548 21.65 0.18 14.91
CA ALA A 548 22.11 -0.60 16.07
C ALA A 548 23.27 -1.54 15.72
N GLY A 549 23.30 -2.10 14.51
CA GLY A 549 24.41 -2.93 14.03
C GLY A 549 25.77 -2.18 14.02
N ARG A 550 25.78 -0.85 13.92
CA ARG A 550 27.00 -0.05 14.05
C ARG A 550 27.57 -0.06 15.47
N LEU A 551 26.72 -0.19 16.50
CA LEU A 551 27.15 -0.29 17.90
C LEU A 551 27.97 -1.57 18.13
N VAL A 552 27.53 -2.69 17.53
CA VAL A 552 28.31 -3.93 17.50
C VAL A 552 29.64 -3.73 16.77
N MET A 553 29.62 -3.06 15.61
CA MET A 553 30.83 -2.82 14.82
C MET A 553 31.88 -1.97 15.54
N VAL A 554 31.47 -0.98 16.33
CA VAL A 554 32.40 -0.15 17.15
C VAL A 554 32.76 -0.79 18.50
N GLY A 555 32.27 -2.00 18.75
CA GLY A 555 32.65 -2.83 19.89
C GLY A 555 31.98 -2.44 21.21
N VAL A 556 30.71 -2.00 21.17
CA VAL A 556 29.90 -1.92 22.39
C VAL A 556 29.76 -3.35 22.98
N PRO A 557 30.03 -3.55 24.28
CA PRO A 557 29.93 -4.87 24.91
C PRO A 557 28.50 -5.45 24.93
N VAL A 558 28.40 -6.78 24.87
CA VAL A 558 27.13 -7.54 24.82
C VAL A 558 26.24 -7.32 26.05
N ASN A 559 26.83 -7.03 27.21
CA ASN A 559 26.13 -6.80 28.47
C ASN A 559 26.03 -5.30 28.83
N HIS A 560 26.38 -4.40 27.91
CA HIS A 560 26.25 -2.97 28.18
C HIS A 560 24.79 -2.56 28.34
N PHE A 561 23.91 -3.01 27.45
CA PHE A 561 22.48 -2.70 27.53
C PHE A 561 21.76 -3.70 28.42
N SER A 562 21.21 -3.20 29.53
CA SER A 562 20.32 -3.94 30.41
C SER A 562 18.96 -4.22 29.77
N HIS A 563 18.50 -3.32 28.89
CA HIS A 563 17.22 -3.46 28.21
C HIS A 563 17.37 -3.06 26.74
N VAL A 564 16.71 -3.82 25.86
CA VAL A 564 16.50 -3.47 24.46
C VAL A 564 15.01 -3.32 24.22
N PHE A 565 14.59 -2.15 23.77
CA PHE A 565 13.21 -1.84 23.39
C PHE A 565 13.13 -1.76 21.87
N VAL A 566 12.13 -2.41 21.27
CA VAL A 566 11.83 -2.28 19.85
C VAL A 566 10.38 -1.84 19.68
N ASP A 567 10.19 -0.58 19.29
CA ASP A 567 8.89 -0.04 18.88
C ASP A 567 8.60 -0.35 17.41
N GLU A 568 7.33 -0.42 17.04
CA GLU A 568 6.85 -0.84 15.73
C GLU A 568 7.48 -2.17 15.25
N ALA A 569 7.74 -3.10 16.17
CA ALA A 569 8.43 -4.37 15.92
C ALA A 569 7.75 -5.24 14.85
N GLY A 570 6.44 -5.03 14.61
CA GLY A 570 5.68 -5.71 13.56
C GLY A 570 6.08 -5.30 12.14
N GLN A 571 6.71 -4.14 11.97
CA GLN A 571 7.10 -3.59 10.66
C GLN A 571 8.45 -4.13 10.16
N GLY A 572 9.31 -4.61 11.07
CA GLY A 572 10.65 -5.13 10.73
C GLY A 572 10.65 -6.64 10.46
N LEU A 573 11.62 -7.10 9.66
CA LEU A 573 11.92 -8.53 9.57
C LEU A 573 12.46 -9.03 10.92
N GLU A 574 12.28 -10.32 11.19
CA GLU A 574 12.94 -10.94 12.34
C GLU A 574 14.46 -10.76 12.28
N SER A 575 15.08 -10.99 11.13
CA SER A 575 16.52 -10.78 10.92
C SER A 575 16.97 -9.33 11.08
N GLU A 576 16.08 -8.35 10.88
CA GLU A 576 16.35 -6.94 11.17
C GLU A 576 16.28 -6.67 12.67
N THR A 577 15.26 -7.20 13.35
CA THR A 577 15.08 -7.07 14.80
C THR A 577 16.29 -7.65 15.54
N VAL A 578 16.79 -8.79 15.08
CA VAL A 578 17.97 -9.45 15.64
C VAL A 578 19.25 -8.62 15.49
N ILE A 579 19.35 -7.67 14.55
CA ILE A 579 20.51 -6.75 14.48
C ILE A 579 20.65 -5.93 15.77
N ALA A 580 19.54 -5.49 16.35
CA ALA A 580 19.53 -4.69 17.57
C ALA A 580 19.72 -5.51 18.86
N ILE A 581 19.71 -6.84 18.76
CA ILE A 581 19.77 -7.75 19.91
C ILE A 581 21.11 -8.50 19.91
N ALA A 582 21.48 -9.09 18.77
CA ALA A 582 22.59 -10.00 18.66
C ALA A 582 23.94 -9.28 18.80
N GLY A 583 24.61 -9.55 19.92
CA GLY A 583 25.87 -8.90 20.29
C GLY A 583 25.69 -7.61 21.12
N LEU A 584 24.46 -7.23 21.48
CA LEU A 584 24.15 -6.06 22.32
C LEU A 584 23.33 -6.39 23.56
N LEU A 585 22.62 -7.52 23.58
CA LEU A 585 21.83 -8.02 24.71
C LEU A 585 22.42 -9.33 25.23
N SER A 586 22.60 -9.43 26.55
CA SER A 586 22.86 -10.70 27.24
C SER A 586 21.54 -11.41 27.57
N PRO A 587 21.34 -12.68 27.20
CA PRO A 587 20.17 -13.46 27.61
C PRO A 587 20.03 -13.59 29.14
N GLN A 588 21.14 -13.63 29.87
CA GLN A 588 21.14 -13.89 31.31
C GLN A 588 20.72 -12.67 32.13
N GLU A 589 21.15 -11.49 31.71
CA GLU A 589 21.01 -10.24 32.48
C GLU A 589 20.12 -9.20 31.81
N GLY A 590 19.94 -9.29 30.49
CA GLY A 590 19.18 -8.34 29.71
C GLY A 590 17.70 -8.71 29.52
N GLN A 591 16.86 -7.72 29.25
CA GLN A 591 15.46 -7.90 28.88
C GLN A 591 15.17 -7.31 27.49
N LEU A 592 14.47 -8.07 26.65
CA LEU A 592 13.93 -7.59 25.38
C LEU A 592 12.46 -7.22 25.54
N VAL A 593 12.09 -6.03 25.08
CA VAL A 593 10.71 -5.55 25.02
C VAL A 593 10.34 -5.23 23.58
N LEU A 594 9.26 -5.83 23.08
CA LEU A 594 8.77 -5.65 21.71
C LEU A 594 7.39 -5.00 21.75
N ALA A 595 7.24 -3.79 21.21
CA ALA A 595 5.93 -3.20 20.97
C ALA A 595 5.60 -3.23 19.49
N GLY A 596 4.39 -3.67 19.14
CA GLY A 596 4.00 -3.75 17.75
C GLY A 596 2.56 -4.17 17.53
N ASP A 597 2.17 -4.18 16.27
CA ASP A 597 0.88 -4.66 15.81
C ASP A 597 1.06 -5.59 14.60
N PRO A 598 1.02 -6.93 14.81
CA PRO A 598 1.11 -7.90 13.71
C PRO A 598 -0.01 -7.77 12.68
N LYS A 599 -1.14 -7.10 13.01
CA LYS A 599 -2.28 -6.89 12.10
C LYS A 599 -2.12 -5.63 11.22
N GLN A 600 -1.06 -4.84 11.41
CA GLN A 600 -0.67 -3.74 10.52
C GLN A 600 0.40 -4.19 9.52
N LEU A 601 0.84 -3.27 8.66
CA LEU A 601 1.84 -3.53 7.62
C LEU A 601 3.14 -4.11 8.20
N GLY A 602 3.49 -5.30 7.70
CA GLY A 602 4.78 -5.94 7.96
C GLY A 602 5.87 -5.55 6.96
N PRO A 603 7.05 -6.17 7.05
CA PRO A 603 8.18 -5.86 6.18
C PRO A 603 7.90 -6.24 4.72
N ILE A 604 8.52 -5.49 3.79
CA ILE A 604 8.41 -5.74 2.36
C ILE A 604 9.45 -6.79 1.96
N VAL A 605 8.97 -7.93 1.46
CA VAL A 605 9.82 -9.01 0.91
C VAL A 605 9.68 -9.03 -0.61
N HIS A 606 10.80 -8.90 -1.31
CA HIS A 606 10.85 -8.89 -2.76
C HIS A 606 10.74 -10.30 -3.34
N SER A 607 11.41 -11.28 -2.73
CA SER A 607 11.50 -12.65 -3.23
C SER A 607 10.21 -13.44 -2.95
N PRO A 608 9.48 -13.88 -3.99
CA PRO A 608 8.29 -14.71 -3.80
C PRO A 608 8.62 -16.04 -3.12
N ILE A 609 9.82 -16.58 -3.34
CA ILE A 609 10.30 -17.80 -2.69
C ILE A 609 10.53 -17.52 -1.20
N ALA A 610 11.25 -16.45 -0.84
CA ALA A 610 11.48 -16.13 0.57
C ALA A 610 10.16 -15.82 1.29
N SER A 611 9.24 -15.10 0.65
CA SER A 611 7.90 -14.81 1.16
C SER A 611 7.09 -16.09 1.41
N LYS A 612 7.10 -17.06 0.47
CA LYS A 612 6.47 -18.38 0.64
C LYS A 612 7.00 -19.13 1.87
N HIS A 613 8.30 -18.99 2.18
CA HIS A 613 8.94 -19.62 3.33
C HIS A 613 8.96 -18.72 4.58
N GLN A 614 7.98 -17.81 4.69
CA GLN A 614 7.70 -17.01 5.88
C GLN A 614 8.79 -15.99 6.25
N PHE A 615 9.66 -15.61 5.32
CA PHE A 615 10.69 -14.58 5.59
C PHE A 615 10.08 -13.23 6.00
N GLY A 616 8.87 -12.93 5.54
CA GLY A 616 8.16 -11.68 5.86
C GLY A 616 7.47 -11.64 7.22
N LEU A 617 7.60 -12.68 8.05
CA LEU A 617 7.11 -12.65 9.43
C LEU A 617 8.08 -11.82 10.29
N SER A 618 7.52 -10.88 11.06
CA SER A 618 8.27 -10.19 12.10
C SER A 618 8.49 -11.10 13.31
N LEU A 619 9.47 -10.78 14.16
CA LEU A 619 9.71 -11.54 15.40
C LEU A 619 8.47 -11.55 16.31
N VAL A 620 7.80 -10.40 16.47
CA VAL A 620 6.60 -10.28 17.29
C VAL A 620 5.43 -11.09 16.71
N GLU A 621 5.24 -11.08 15.39
CA GLU A 621 4.22 -11.88 14.71
C GLU A 621 4.52 -13.39 14.88
N ARG A 622 5.77 -13.82 14.72
CA ARG A 622 6.14 -15.23 14.94
C ARG A 622 5.87 -15.68 16.37
N LEU A 623 6.23 -14.86 17.36
CA LEU A 623 5.98 -15.19 18.77
C LEU A 623 4.48 -15.29 19.05
N MET A 624 3.69 -14.30 18.63
CA MET A 624 2.25 -14.27 18.88
C MET A 624 1.48 -15.39 18.16
N ASP A 625 1.86 -15.73 16.92
CA ASP A 625 1.12 -16.70 16.10
C ASP A 625 1.59 -18.14 16.29
N PHE A 626 2.83 -18.38 16.76
CA PHE A 626 3.42 -19.73 16.81
C PHE A 626 3.93 -20.17 18.18
N ASN A 627 4.10 -19.28 19.16
CA ASN A 627 4.57 -19.66 20.49
C ASN A 627 3.43 -19.62 21.53
N ASP A 628 3.25 -20.72 22.26
CA ASP A 628 2.12 -20.90 23.18
C ASP A 628 2.09 -19.89 24.34
N LEU A 629 3.26 -19.39 24.77
CA LEU A 629 3.35 -18.40 25.86
C LEU A 629 2.65 -17.08 25.51
N TYR A 630 2.64 -16.72 24.23
CA TYR A 630 2.07 -15.47 23.74
C TYR A 630 0.63 -15.66 23.26
N LYS A 631 0.28 -16.84 22.73
CA LYS A 631 -1.09 -17.18 22.30
C LYS A 631 -2.09 -17.13 23.45
N THR A 632 -1.71 -17.57 24.65
CA THR A 632 -2.62 -17.60 25.80
C THR A 632 -2.88 -16.22 26.41
N SER A 633 -2.37 -15.12 25.83
CA SER A 633 -2.48 -13.77 26.37
C SER A 633 -2.01 -13.68 27.83
N ASN A 634 -0.98 -14.46 28.20
CA ASN A 634 -0.48 -14.47 29.57
C ASN A 634 0.19 -13.11 29.88
N PRO A 635 -0.29 -12.35 30.88
CA PRO A 635 0.21 -11.00 31.17
C PRO A 635 1.70 -10.94 31.52
N ARG A 636 2.27 -12.08 31.91
CA ARG A 636 3.70 -12.23 32.14
C ARG A 636 4.53 -12.02 30.86
N PHE A 637 4.01 -12.40 29.70
CA PHE A 637 4.73 -12.36 28.42
C PHE A 637 4.15 -11.34 27.45
N VAL A 638 2.84 -11.10 27.51
CA VAL A 638 2.16 -10.20 26.58
C VAL A 638 1.07 -9.39 27.28
N THR A 639 1.03 -8.10 27.01
CA THR A 639 -0.11 -7.23 27.34
C THR A 639 -0.72 -6.67 26.08
N THR A 640 -2.05 -6.76 25.99
CA THR A 640 -2.84 -6.21 24.88
C THR A 640 -3.46 -4.88 25.29
N LEU A 641 -3.13 -3.80 24.58
CA LEU A 641 -3.72 -2.48 24.80
C LEU A 641 -5.05 -2.36 24.05
N GLN A 642 -6.12 -1.91 24.73
CA GLN A 642 -7.47 -1.87 24.16
C GLN A 642 -8.03 -0.45 23.95
N GLY A 643 -7.59 0.53 24.74
CA GLY A 643 -8.06 1.91 24.61
C GLY A 643 -7.43 2.63 23.42
N ASN A 644 -8.23 3.02 22.43
CA ASN A 644 -7.82 3.84 21.30
C ASN A 644 -8.02 5.33 21.60
N TYR A 645 -6.94 6.11 21.54
CA TYR A 645 -6.90 7.53 21.84
C TYR A 645 -6.83 8.41 20.59
N ARG A 646 -7.09 7.85 19.41
CA ARG A 646 -6.88 8.52 18.11
C ARG A 646 -8.17 8.86 17.39
N SER A 647 -9.02 7.87 17.17
CA SER A 647 -10.00 7.88 16.08
C SER A 647 -11.43 7.89 16.58
N HIS A 648 -12.32 8.48 15.79
CA HIS A 648 -13.77 8.38 15.97
C HIS A 648 -14.26 6.93 15.85
N GLU A 649 -15.28 6.55 16.63
CA GLU A 649 -15.85 5.19 16.67
C GLU A 649 -16.24 4.67 15.28
N ALA A 650 -16.93 5.49 14.49
CA ALA A 650 -17.32 5.16 13.11
C ALA A 650 -16.14 4.73 12.20
N ILE A 651 -14.96 5.33 12.39
CA ILE A 651 -13.75 5.00 11.62
C ILE A 651 -13.21 3.65 12.07
N LEU A 652 -13.22 3.38 13.37
CA LEU A 652 -12.67 2.16 13.98
C LEU A 652 -13.56 0.94 13.82
N LYS A 653 -14.87 1.12 13.59
CA LYS A 653 -15.85 0.02 13.59
C LYS A 653 -15.42 -1.19 12.77
N ILE A 654 -15.10 -1.00 11.48
CA ILE A 654 -14.74 -2.12 10.60
C ILE A 654 -13.36 -2.71 10.98
N PRO A 655 -12.28 -1.91 11.15
CA PRO A 655 -11.01 -2.46 11.62
C PRO A 655 -11.11 -3.24 12.95
N ASN A 656 -11.92 -2.75 13.89
CA ASN A 656 -12.11 -3.38 15.19
C ASN A 656 -12.77 -4.76 15.06
N GLU A 657 -13.83 -4.86 14.27
CA GLU A 657 -14.52 -6.13 14.01
C GLU A 657 -13.63 -7.13 13.23
N GLU A 658 -12.88 -6.67 12.22
CA GLU A 658 -12.11 -7.55 11.35
C GLU A 658 -10.78 -8.02 11.91
N PHE A 659 -10.08 -7.17 12.67
CA PHE A 659 -8.68 -7.41 13.05
C PHE A 659 -8.47 -7.56 14.55
N TYR A 660 -9.42 -7.08 15.36
CA TYR A 660 -9.24 -6.93 16.80
C TYR A 660 -10.41 -7.49 17.62
N GLU A 661 -11.22 -8.37 17.03
CA GLU A 661 -12.30 -9.12 17.70
C GLU A 661 -13.33 -8.23 18.41
N GLY A 662 -13.49 -6.97 17.99
CA GLY A 662 -14.37 -6.00 18.64
C GLY A 662 -13.88 -5.50 20.00
N LYS A 663 -12.64 -5.79 20.41
CA LYS A 663 -12.10 -5.46 21.73
C LYS A 663 -11.58 -4.03 21.86
N LEU A 664 -11.41 -3.29 20.76
CA LEU A 664 -10.93 -1.91 20.80
C LEU A 664 -12.00 -0.96 21.35
N GLN A 665 -11.62 -0.11 22.29
CA GLN A 665 -12.50 0.84 22.97
C GLN A 665 -12.11 2.28 22.64
N VAL A 666 -13.08 3.21 22.54
CA VAL A 666 -12.79 4.59 22.12
C VAL A 666 -12.57 5.51 23.30
N PHE A 667 -11.32 5.93 23.51
CA PHE A 667 -10.88 6.90 24.52
C PHE A 667 -10.34 8.21 23.92
N ALA A 668 -10.38 8.35 22.59
CA ALA A 668 -9.96 9.57 21.91
C ALA A 668 -10.71 10.79 22.44
N ASP A 669 -10.01 11.93 22.52
CA ASP A 669 -10.61 13.19 22.96
C ASP A 669 -11.84 13.52 22.12
N LYS A 670 -12.94 13.87 22.80
CA LYS A 670 -14.23 14.06 22.16
C LYS A 670 -14.19 15.22 21.16
N LYS A 671 -13.53 16.32 21.52
CA LYS A 671 -13.45 17.53 20.69
C LYS A 671 -12.61 17.28 19.45
N GLU A 672 -11.51 16.53 19.56
CA GLU A 672 -10.70 16.15 18.40
C GLU A 672 -11.44 15.18 17.47
N ARG A 673 -11.95 14.06 18.00
CA ARG A 673 -12.53 13.00 17.17
C ARG A 673 -13.87 13.41 16.53
N GLU A 674 -14.65 14.27 17.18
CA GLU A 674 -15.96 14.73 16.68
C GLU A 674 -15.87 16.05 15.89
N ALA A 675 -14.65 16.57 15.65
CA ALA A 675 -14.42 17.88 15.04
C ALA A 675 -15.16 18.13 13.71
N PHE A 676 -15.44 17.08 12.93
CA PHE A 676 -16.12 17.15 11.64
C PHE A 676 -17.53 16.54 11.65
N CYS A 677 -18.05 16.11 12.80
CA CYS A 677 -19.38 15.48 12.90
C CYS A 677 -20.53 16.41 12.51
N SER A 678 -20.32 17.73 12.58
CA SER A 678 -21.28 18.77 12.19
C SER A 678 -21.07 19.29 10.76
N TRP A 679 -20.09 18.78 10.00
CA TRP A 679 -19.80 19.26 8.65
C TRP A 679 -20.95 18.97 7.67
N ASP A 680 -21.33 19.93 6.83
CA ASP A 680 -22.46 19.82 5.89
C ASP A 680 -22.20 18.88 4.71
N GLY A 681 -20.93 18.64 4.38
CA GLY A 681 -20.54 17.61 3.40
C GLY A 681 -20.76 16.17 3.88
N LEU A 682 -21.10 15.96 5.16
CA LEU A 682 -21.45 14.64 5.66
C LEU A 682 -22.82 14.18 5.17
N ASN A 683 -22.81 12.95 4.70
CA ASN A 683 -23.97 12.11 4.44
C ASN A 683 -24.98 12.04 5.60
N ARG A 684 -24.47 11.94 6.84
CA ARG A 684 -25.24 11.95 8.08
C ARG A 684 -24.43 12.63 9.18
N LYS A 685 -25.03 13.59 9.87
CA LYS A 685 -24.40 14.25 11.02
C LYS A 685 -24.05 13.23 12.10
N GLY A 686 -22.88 13.39 12.73
CA GLY A 686 -22.36 12.44 13.72
C GLY A 686 -21.70 11.19 13.13
N PHE A 687 -21.67 11.04 11.80
CA PHE A 687 -21.01 9.90 11.14
C PHE A 687 -19.94 10.39 10.17
N PRO A 688 -18.69 10.58 10.63
CA PRO A 688 -17.63 11.21 9.84
C PRO A 688 -16.87 10.20 8.96
N VAL A 689 -17.60 9.34 8.27
CA VAL A 689 -17.07 8.37 7.30
C VAL A 689 -17.87 8.49 6.01
N ILE A 690 -17.16 8.75 4.91
CA ILE A 690 -17.75 8.86 3.57
C ILE A 690 -17.14 7.77 2.70
N PHE A 691 -17.99 6.99 2.05
CA PHE A 691 -17.62 6.20 0.88
C PHE A 691 -18.27 6.84 -0.35
N HIS A 692 -17.45 7.31 -1.29
CA HIS A 692 -17.88 7.86 -2.56
C HIS A 692 -17.61 6.84 -3.67
N GLY A 693 -18.67 6.13 -4.07
CA GLY A 693 -18.63 5.20 -5.18
C GLY A 693 -18.49 5.95 -6.51
N VAL A 694 -17.45 5.65 -7.29
CA VAL A 694 -17.26 6.25 -8.62
C VAL A 694 -16.79 5.21 -9.62
N MET A 695 -17.42 5.20 -10.80
CA MET A 695 -16.97 4.42 -11.94
C MET A 695 -15.91 5.23 -12.68
N GLY A 696 -14.65 5.09 -12.29
CA GLY A 696 -13.54 5.74 -13.00
C GLY A 696 -12.95 4.87 -14.10
N LYS A 697 -11.86 5.36 -14.70
CA LYS A 697 -11.03 4.62 -15.65
C LYS A 697 -9.61 4.54 -15.09
N ASP A 698 -9.10 3.31 -14.91
CA ASP A 698 -7.73 3.08 -14.46
C ASP A 698 -6.77 2.98 -15.65
N GLU A 699 -5.94 4.01 -15.82
CA GLU A 699 -5.06 4.21 -16.97
C GLU A 699 -3.57 4.08 -16.62
N ARG A 700 -2.74 3.99 -17.66
CA ARG A 700 -1.27 3.99 -17.62
C ARG A 700 -0.73 4.88 -18.72
N GLU A 701 0.49 5.36 -18.55
CA GLU A 701 1.15 6.21 -19.53
C GLU A 701 2.62 5.84 -19.73
N GLN A 702 3.15 6.18 -20.90
CA GLN A 702 4.57 6.04 -21.25
C GLN A 702 5.09 4.62 -20.97
N ASN A 703 6.21 4.46 -20.28
CA ASN A 703 6.77 3.17 -19.86
C ASN A 703 6.38 2.79 -18.41
N SER A 704 5.53 3.58 -17.75
CA SER A 704 5.20 3.37 -16.33
C SER A 704 4.21 2.21 -16.16
N PRO A 705 4.55 1.16 -15.40
CA PRO A 705 3.63 0.07 -15.11
C PRO A 705 2.57 0.45 -14.06
N SER A 706 2.69 1.63 -13.43
CA SER A 706 1.81 2.10 -12.36
C SER A 706 0.57 2.80 -12.91
N PHE A 707 -0.53 2.72 -12.16
CA PHE A 707 -1.85 3.16 -12.63
C PHE A 707 -2.30 4.45 -11.96
N PHE A 708 -3.20 5.17 -12.63
CA PHE A 708 -3.88 6.34 -12.10
C PHE A 708 -5.33 6.38 -12.59
N ASN A 709 -6.16 7.15 -11.91
CA ASN A 709 -7.59 7.32 -12.18
C ASN A 709 -7.96 8.77 -11.88
N VAL A 710 -8.09 9.58 -12.93
CA VAL A 710 -8.33 11.03 -12.80
C VAL A 710 -9.72 11.32 -12.23
N THR A 711 -10.71 10.47 -12.53
CA THR A 711 -12.07 10.61 -11.99
C THR A 711 -12.08 10.57 -10.46
N GLU A 712 -11.30 9.66 -9.85
CA GLU A 712 -11.16 9.64 -8.39
C GLU A 712 -10.47 10.91 -7.85
N ILE A 713 -9.47 11.45 -8.57
CA ILE A 713 -8.78 12.70 -8.19
C ILE A 713 -9.76 13.87 -8.19
N ASN A 714 -10.64 13.96 -9.20
CA ASN A 714 -11.67 15.00 -9.29
C ASN A 714 -12.61 14.97 -8.07
N ILE A 715 -13.02 13.79 -7.63
CA ILE A 715 -13.85 13.63 -6.42
C ILE A 715 -13.08 14.01 -5.15
N LEU A 716 -11.82 13.59 -5.03
CA LEU A 716 -10.98 14.00 -3.90
C LEU A 716 -10.88 15.52 -3.83
N PHE A 717 -10.63 16.18 -4.96
CA PHE A 717 -10.49 17.64 -5.01
C PHE A 717 -11.81 18.37 -4.78
N LYS A 718 -12.95 17.78 -5.15
CA LYS A 718 -14.27 18.29 -4.80
C LYS A 718 -14.41 18.36 -3.27
N TYR A 719 -14.21 17.25 -2.57
CA TYR A 719 -14.32 17.22 -1.10
C TYR A 719 -13.29 18.11 -0.41
N LEU A 720 -12.07 18.18 -0.95
CA LEU A 720 -11.05 19.08 -0.45
C LEU A 720 -11.50 20.54 -0.54
N LYS A 721 -12.05 20.97 -1.68
CA LYS A 721 -12.60 22.33 -1.84
C LYS A 721 -13.74 22.60 -0.86
N GLU A 722 -14.70 21.70 -0.73
CA GLU A 722 -15.82 21.83 0.22
C GLU A 722 -15.32 21.99 1.67
N LEU A 723 -14.33 21.20 2.09
CA LEU A 723 -13.71 21.32 3.42
C LEU A 723 -13.01 22.67 3.60
N LEU A 724 -12.29 23.14 2.59
CA LEU A 724 -11.59 24.41 2.63
C LEU A 724 -12.53 25.62 2.63
N ASP A 725 -13.67 25.52 1.95
CA ASP A 725 -14.68 26.56 1.91
C ASP A 725 -15.44 26.66 3.24
N ASP A 726 -15.66 25.52 3.92
CA ASP A 726 -16.40 25.45 5.18
C ASP A 726 -15.56 25.66 6.44
N GLN A 727 -14.23 25.59 6.34
CA GLN A 727 -13.34 25.69 7.51
C GLN A 727 -13.56 26.96 8.34
N GLY A 728 -13.49 26.84 9.66
CA GLY A 728 -13.71 27.97 10.58
C GLY A 728 -15.16 28.49 10.65
N LYS A 729 -16.11 27.90 9.92
CA LYS A 729 -17.54 28.23 9.97
C LYS A 729 -18.29 27.17 10.77
N LYS A 730 -19.46 27.54 11.35
CA LYS A 730 -20.40 26.62 12.03
C LYS A 730 -19.74 25.68 13.06
N GLY A 731 -18.70 26.14 13.76
CA GLY A 731 -17.97 25.37 14.77
C GLY A 731 -16.92 24.40 14.21
N LEU A 732 -16.66 24.38 12.90
CA LEU A 732 -15.59 23.59 12.29
C LEU A 732 -14.22 24.20 12.58
N PRO A 733 -13.18 23.36 12.79
CA PRO A 733 -11.83 23.85 13.00
C PRO A 733 -11.28 24.54 11.75
N LYS A 734 -10.32 25.45 11.93
CA LYS A 734 -9.44 25.87 10.82
C LYS A 734 -8.54 24.69 10.47
N ILE A 735 -8.29 24.48 9.17
CA ILE A 735 -7.54 23.34 8.67
C ILE A 735 -6.16 23.81 8.19
N SER A 736 -5.10 23.11 8.60
CA SER A 736 -3.75 23.31 8.08
C SER A 736 -3.34 22.19 7.10
N ALA A 737 -2.20 22.37 6.42
CA ALA A 737 -1.68 21.31 5.53
C ALA A 737 -1.35 20.01 6.29
N GLU A 738 -0.99 20.13 7.57
CA GLU A 738 -0.62 18.99 8.41
C GLU A 738 -1.82 18.17 8.86
N ASP A 739 -3.03 18.75 8.81
CA ASP A 739 -4.27 18.11 9.26
C ASP A 739 -4.85 17.11 8.23
N ILE A 740 -4.48 17.23 6.95
CA ILE A 740 -5.01 16.41 5.85
C ILE A 740 -3.91 15.50 5.29
N GLY A 741 -4.26 14.23 5.05
CA GLY A 741 -3.45 13.30 4.26
C GLY A 741 -4.24 12.65 3.13
N ILE A 742 -3.60 12.46 1.98
CA ILE A 742 -4.18 11.72 0.84
C ILE A 742 -3.38 10.44 0.61
N ILE A 743 -4.05 9.29 0.73
CA ILE A 743 -3.45 7.98 0.55
C ILE A 743 -3.90 7.41 -0.80
N ALA A 744 -2.93 6.96 -1.61
CA ALA A 744 -3.20 6.24 -2.84
C ALA A 744 -2.20 5.08 -3.02
N PRO A 745 -2.66 3.88 -3.40
CA PRO A 745 -1.80 2.70 -3.47
C PRO A 745 -0.88 2.66 -4.70
N TYR A 746 -1.22 3.42 -5.74
CA TYR A 746 -0.43 3.46 -6.97
C TYR A 746 0.38 4.75 -7.05
N ARG A 747 1.67 4.58 -7.34
CA ARG A 747 2.61 5.69 -7.43
C ARG A 747 2.21 6.76 -8.45
N LYS A 748 1.70 6.33 -9.62
CA LYS A 748 1.28 7.26 -10.66
C LYS A 748 0.06 8.07 -10.21
N GLN A 749 -0.83 7.48 -9.42
CA GLN A 749 -1.91 8.22 -8.77
C GLN A 749 -1.37 9.28 -7.81
N VAL A 750 -0.40 8.95 -6.95
CA VAL A 750 0.25 9.93 -6.05
C VAL A 750 0.84 11.09 -6.84
N GLU A 751 1.56 10.80 -7.94
CA GLU A 751 2.15 11.82 -8.82
C GLU A 751 1.08 12.74 -9.43
N LYS A 752 0.00 12.17 -9.99
CA LYS A 752 -1.09 12.93 -10.60
C LYS A 752 -1.85 13.78 -9.57
N ILE A 753 -2.05 13.27 -8.36
CA ILE A 753 -2.64 14.04 -7.25
C ILE A 753 -1.72 15.22 -6.91
N ARG A 754 -0.42 15.00 -6.69
CA ARG A 754 0.54 16.08 -6.39
C ARG A 754 0.58 17.13 -7.50
N LEU A 755 0.54 16.71 -8.77
CA LEU A 755 0.46 17.62 -9.90
C LEU A 755 -0.82 18.45 -9.86
N GLY A 756 -1.97 17.82 -9.61
CA GLY A 756 -3.24 18.52 -9.49
C GLY A 756 -3.32 19.48 -8.30
N LEU A 757 -2.67 19.18 -7.17
CA LEU A 757 -2.64 20.05 -5.99
C LEU A 757 -1.86 21.35 -6.24
N LYS A 758 -0.85 21.34 -7.12
CA LYS A 758 -0.10 22.55 -7.50
C LYS A 758 -0.96 23.60 -8.20
N GLU A 759 -2.05 23.17 -8.83
CA GLU A 759 -3.01 24.05 -9.50
C GLU A 759 -4.05 24.65 -8.53
N LEU A 760 -4.03 24.23 -7.25
CA LEU A 760 -4.88 24.78 -6.19
C LEU A 760 -4.11 25.86 -5.40
N ILE A 761 -4.56 26.16 -4.18
CA ILE A 761 -3.96 27.19 -3.31
C ILE A 761 -2.58 26.72 -2.83
N PHE A 762 -1.61 27.65 -2.72
CA PHE A 762 -0.20 27.34 -2.44
C PHE A 762 0.02 26.37 -1.25
N TRP A 763 -0.62 26.58 -0.09
CA TRP A 763 -0.42 25.69 1.07
C TRP A 763 -1.03 24.30 0.87
N VAL A 764 -2.03 24.15 -0.01
CA VAL A 764 -2.63 22.86 -0.37
C VAL A 764 -1.65 22.01 -1.18
N SER A 765 -0.66 22.62 -1.84
CA SER A 765 0.44 21.89 -2.49
C SER A 765 1.40 21.22 -1.50
N LEU A 766 1.37 21.62 -0.22
CA LEU A 766 2.18 21.05 0.86
C LEU A 766 1.51 19.85 1.54
N LEU A 767 0.29 19.47 1.12
CA LEU A 767 -0.40 18.30 1.66
C LEU A 767 0.44 17.04 1.46
N GLN A 768 0.45 16.21 2.50
CA GLN A 768 1.08 14.91 2.40
C GLN A 768 0.22 14.00 1.51
N VAL A 769 0.81 13.57 0.39
CA VAL A 769 0.22 12.59 -0.52
C VAL A 769 1.21 11.45 -0.67
N GLY A 770 0.78 10.20 -0.49
CA GLY A 770 1.71 9.08 -0.45
C GLY A 770 1.02 7.72 -0.47
N SER A 771 1.86 6.69 -0.52
CA SER A 771 1.43 5.29 -0.36
C SER A 771 1.02 4.96 1.08
N VAL A 772 0.38 3.81 1.30
CA VAL A 772 0.02 3.36 2.66
C VAL A 772 1.27 3.20 3.53
N GLU A 773 2.34 2.69 2.92
CA GLU A 773 3.65 2.47 3.53
C GLU A 773 4.25 3.79 4.06
N GLU A 774 4.13 4.88 3.30
CA GLU A 774 4.60 6.22 3.72
C GLU A 774 3.80 6.81 4.89
N PHE A 775 2.54 6.39 5.05
CA PHE A 775 1.65 6.85 6.12
C PHE A 775 1.70 5.96 7.38
N GLN A 776 2.41 4.84 7.35
CA GLN A 776 2.55 3.98 8.52
C GLN A 776 3.24 4.73 9.68
N GLY A 777 2.71 4.57 10.89
CA GLY A 777 3.17 5.32 12.08
C GLY A 777 2.68 6.78 12.16
N GLN A 778 2.10 7.33 11.09
CA GLN A 778 1.59 8.70 11.06
C GLN A 778 0.07 8.74 11.30
N GLU A 779 -0.47 9.93 11.58
CA GLU A 779 -1.89 10.17 11.79
C GLU A 779 -2.28 11.58 11.33
N LYS A 780 -3.52 11.74 10.86
CA LYS A 780 -4.06 13.02 10.35
C LYS A 780 -5.49 13.22 10.84
N LYS A 781 -5.93 14.46 11.01
CA LYS A 781 -7.33 14.76 11.34
C LYS A 781 -8.27 14.25 10.26
N ILE A 782 -7.91 14.48 9.00
CA ILE A 782 -8.66 14.07 7.82
C ILE A 782 -7.78 13.16 6.95
N ILE A 783 -8.30 12.00 6.58
CA ILE A 783 -7.67 11.12 5.58
C ILE A 783 -8.62 10.95 4.40
N MET A 784 -8.06 11.11 3.21
CA MET A 784 -8.76 10.84 1.97
C MET A 784 -8.04 9.70 1.22
N ILE A 785 -8.78 8.71 0.74
CA ILE A 785 -8.22 7.51 0.10
C ILE A 785 -8.75 7.41 -1.31
N SER A 786 -7.85 7.23 -2.29
CA SER A 786 -8.19 6.81 -3.66
C SER A 786 -7.81 5.35 -3.84
N THR A 787 -8.76 4.52 -4.27
CA THR A 787 -8.53 3.07 -4.50
C THR A 787 -8.04 2.77 -5.92
N VAL A 788 -8.22 3.71 -6.84
CA VAL A 788 -7.78 3.77 -8.25
C VAL A 788 -8.42 2.74 -9.17
N ARG A 789 -8.48 1.47 -8.74
CA ARG A 789 -8.86 0.34 -9.59
C ARG A 789 -10.31 0.41 -10.02
N SER A 790 -10.52 0.31 -11.33
CA SER A 790 -11.84 0.26 -11.96
C SER A 790 -12.00 -0.93 -12.92
N THR A 791 -10.92 -1.63 -13.25
CA THR A 791 -10.93 -2.77 -14.17
C THR A 791 -10.56 -4.10 -13.47
N SER A 792 -11.46 -5.09 -13.54
CA SER A 792 -11.30 -6.38 -12.85
C SER A 792 -10.11 -7.22 -13.32
N SER A 793 -9.69 -7.12 -14.58
CA SER A 793 -8.51 -7.84 -15.10
C SER A 793 -7.19 -7.34 -14.49
N TYR A 794 -7.09 -6.05 -14.16
CA TYR A 794 -5.92 -5.48 -13.50
C TYR A 794 -5.85 -5.81 -12.01
N VAL A 795 -6.99 -6.10 -11.36
CA VAL A 795 -7.00 -6.58 -9.96
C VAL A 795 -6.37 -7.97 -9.84
N LYS A 796 -6.56 -8.85 -10.84
CA LYS A 796 -5.89 -10.16 -10.88
C LYS A 796 -4.39 -10.01 -11.08
N MET A 797 -3.99 -9.13 -12.00
CA MET A 797 -2.60 -8.76 -12.21
C MET A 797 -1.95 -8.29 -10.89
N ASP A 798 -2.62 -7.47 -10.11
CA ASP A 798 -2.05 -7.00 -8.84
C ASP A 798 -1.82 -8.09 -7.80
N LYS A 799 -2.65 -9.14 -7.78
CA LYS A 799 -2.41 -10.32 -6.93
C LYS A 799 -1.19 -11.09 -7.41
N ASP A 800 -1.06 -11.30 -8.72
CA ASP A 800 0.05 -12.04 -9.33
C ASP A 800 1.39 -11.29 -9.21
N PHE A 801 1.37 -9.96 -9.16
CA PHE A 801 2.55 -9.10 -9.02
C PHE A 801 2.78 -8.55 -7.60
N ASN A 802 2.00 -9.01 -6.61
CA ASN A 802 2.09 -8.61 -5.21
C ASN A 802 1.95 -7.08 -4.96
N THR A 803 1.31 -6.36 -5.89
CA THR A 803 1.04 -4.91 -5.81
C THR A 803 -0.32 -4.59 -5.19
N GLY A 804 -1.13 -5.61 -4.87
CA GLY A 804 -2.52 -5.47 -4.47
C GLY A 804 -2.72 -4.74 -3.14
N PHE A 805 -3.12 -3.48 -3.19
CA PHE A 805 -3.71 -2.77 -2.07
C PHE A 805 -5.06 -3.35 -1.67
N LEU A 806 -5.88 -3.69 -2.66
CA LEU A 806 -7.22 -4.24 -2.43
C LEU A 806 -7.20 -5.63 -1.82
N SER A 807 -6.13 -6.42 -2.06
CA SER A 807 -6.01 -7.80 -1.60
C SER A 807 -5.22 -7.97 -0.31
N ASN A 808 -4.71 -6.89 0.27
CA ASN A 808 -3.87 -6.93 1.46
C ASN A 808 -4.61 -6.28 2.63
N ASP A 809 -5.09 -7.11 3.55
CA ASP A 809 -5.85 -6.66 4.71
C ASP A 809 -5.05 -5.78 5.67
N LYS A 810 -3.73 -6.03 5.80
CA LYS A 810 -2.83 -5.18 6.60
C LYS A 810 -2.74 -3.76 6.01
N ARG A 811 -2.69 -3.62 4.67
CA ARG A 811 -2.72 -2.31 3.99
C ARG A 811 -4.05 -1.58 4.22
N PHE A 812 -5.16 -2.30 4.13
CA PHE A 812 -6.47 -1.74 4.45
C PHE A 812 -6.50 -1.22 5.89
N ASN A 813 -6.11 -2.06 6.85
CA ASN A 813 -6.12 -1.71 8.27
C ASN A 813 -5.30 -0.44 8.54
N VAL A 814 -4.07 -0.38 8.01
CA VAL A 814 -3.23 0.83 8.15
C VAL A 814 -3.90 2.05 7.53
N ALA A 815 -4.34 1.98 6.28
CA ALA A 815 -4.88 3.13 5.55
C ALA A 815 -6.10 3.75 6.23
N ILE A 816 -7.04 2.91 6.69
CA ILE A 816 -8.26 3.35 7.38
C ILE A 816 -7.94 3.99 8.75
N THR A 817 -7.03 3.39 9.51
CA THR A 817 -6.73 3.79 10.90
C THR A 817 -5.77 4.98 11.04
N ARG A 818 -5.47 5.68 9.93
CA ARG A 818 -4.71 6.93 9.95
C ARG A 818 -5.57 8.15 10.30
N ALA A 819 -6.89 8.06 10.12
CA ALA A 819 -7.82 9.17 10.32
C ALA A 819 -8.20 9.33 11.79
N LYS A 820 -8.14 10.56 12.33
CA LYS A 820 -8.67 10.88 13.66
C LYS A 820 -10.17 11.19 13.61
N SER A 821 -10.55 12.13 12.74
CA SER A 821 -11.83 12.83 12.84
C SER A 821 -12.71 12.70 11.61
N LEU A 822 -12.13 12.50 10.42
CA LEU A 822 -12.88 12.34 9.17
C LEU A 822 -12.15 11.40 8.20
N LEU A 823 -12.88 10.44 7.65
CA LEU A 823 -12.39 9.50 6.64
C LEU A 823 -13.23 9.60 5.36
N ILE A 824 -12.58 9.86 4.23
CA ILE A 824 -13.22 9.90 2.90
C ILE A 824 -12.56 8.86 2.00
N VAL A 825 -13.31 7.87 1.54
CA VAL A 825 -12.84 6.82 0.64
C VAL A 825 -13.51 6.97 -0.71
N VAL A 826 -12.72 7.09 -1.77
CA VAL A 826 -13.18 7.21 -3.16
C VAL A 826 -12.75 5.97 -3.93
N GLY A 827 -13.69 5.31 -4.59
CA GLY A 827 -13.37 4.09 -5.32
C GLY A 827 -14.51 3.45 -6.07
N ASN A 828 -14.18 2.44 -6.88
CA ASN A 828 -15.16 1.72 -7.67
C ASN A 828 -15.88 0.65 -6.83
N PRO A 829 -17.18 0.80 -6.53
CA PRO A 829 -17.91 -0.09 -5.63
C PRO A 829 -17.97 -1.54 -6.15
N LEU A 830 -17.99 -1.75 -7.47
CA LEU A 830 -18.04 -3.09 -8.06
C LEU A 830 -16.74 -3.85 -7.87
N ILE A 831 -15.61 -3.15 -7.97
CA ILE A 831 -14.30 -3.72 -7.72
C ILE A 831 -14.16 -4.03 -6.22
N LEU A 832 -14.55 -3.10 -5.36
CA LEU A 832 -14.41 -3.24 -3.91
C LEU A 832 -15.33 -4.31 -3.30
N ARG A 833 -16.54 -4.53 -3.86
CA ARG A 833 -17.42 -5.63 -3.43
C ARG A 833 -16.82 -7.02 -3.61
N SER A 834 -15.85 -7.18 -4.52
CA SER A 834 -15.16 -8.45 -4.71
C SER A 834 -14.21 -8.82 -3.56
N HIS A 835 -13.94 -7.89 -2.63
CA HIS A 835 -13.09 -8.13 -1.47
C HIS A 835 -13.89 -8.22 -0.16
N PRO A 836 -13.68 -9.25 0.69
CA PRO A 836 -14.46 -9.49 1.90
C PRO A 836 -14.47 -8.33 2.91
N VAL A 837 -13.34 -7.63 3.05
CA VAL A 837 -13.19 -6.51 3.98
C VAL A 837 -13.71 -5.19 3.36
N TRP A 838 -13.30 -4.87 2.13
CA TRP A 838 -13.70 -3.62 1.47
C TRP A 838 -15.21 -3.52 1.23
N LYS A 839 -15.91 -4.63 0.96
CA LYS A 839 -17.36 -4.63 0.75
C LYS A 839 -18.14 -4.09 1.96
N LYS A 840 -17.56 -4.13 3.17
CA LYS A 840 -18.22 -3.69 4.41
C LYS A 840 -18.43 -2.18 4.47
N TYR A 841 -17.55 -1.37 3.88
CA TYR A 841 -17.67 0.10 3.91
C TYR A 841 -18.86 0.65 3.13
N PRO A 842 -19.07 0.26 1.86
CA PRO A 842 -20.29 0.62 1.14
C PRO A 842 -21.55 0.18 1.91
N CYS A 843 -21.56 -1.05 2.45
CA CYS A 843 -22.68 -1.58 3.23
C CYS A 843 -22.94 -0.79 4.52
N LEU A 844 -21.89 -0.45 5.28
CA LEU A 844 -21.99 0.32 6.51
C LEU A 844 -22.58 1.71 6.25
N CYS A 845 -22.07 2.40 5.22
CA CYS A 845 -22.60 3.70 4.82
C CYS A 845 -24.08 3.58 4.46
N LEU A 846 -24.48 2.58 3.66
CA LEU A 846 -25.86 2.37 3.23
C LEU A 846 -26.84 2.05 4.36
N LEU A 847 -26.47 1.17 5.30
CA LEU A 847 -27.34 0.78 6.43
C LEU A 847 -27.68 1.97 7.33
N LEU A 848 -26.77 2.96 7.42
CA LEU A 848 -26.95 4.15 8.26
C LEU A 848 -27.73 5.28 7.58
N PHE A 849 -27.96 5.19 6.27
CA PHE A 849 -28.81 6.09 5.49
C PHE A 849 -30.28 5.69 5.46
N SER A 850 -30.64 4.51 5.99
CA SER A 850 -32.05 4.13 6.11
C SER A 850 -32.68 4.92 7.28
N PRO A 851 -33.70 5.76 7.05
CA PRO A 851 -34.40 6.44 8.13
C PRO A 851 -35.07 5.42 9.06
N ALA A 852 -35.13 5.73 10.36
CA ALA A 852 -35.74 4.90 11.41
C ALA A 852 -37.18 4.47 11.04
N PRO A 853 -37.64 3.30 11.52
CA PRO A 853 -38.73 2.57 10.88
C PRO A 853 -40.11 3.15 11.23
N ALA A 854 -40.88 3.55 10.20
CA ALA A 854 -42.32 3.27 10.23
C ALA A 854 -42.52 1.75 10.35
N ARG A 855 -43.65 1.24 10.85
CA ARG A 855 -43.90 -0.20 11.18
C ARG A 855 -43.44 -1.26 10.15
N ASN A 856 -43.16 -0.89 8.89
CA ASN A 856 -42.63 -1.77 7.83
C ASN A 856 -41.09 -1.68 7.63
N GLY A 857 -40.37 -0.87 8.42
CA GLY A 857 -38.93 -0.61 8.26
C GLY A 857 -38.02 -1.62 8.98
N LEU A 858 -38.55 -2.38 9.94
CA LEU A 858 -37.81 -3.47 10.59
C LEU A 858 -37.52 -4.61 9.60
N GLU A 859 -38.50 -5.02 8.80
CA GLU A 859 -38.32 -6.04 7.73
C GLU A 859 -37.30 -5.58 6.67
N MET A 860 -37.29 -4.29 6.32
CA MET A 860 -36.37 -3.74 5.33
C MET A 860 -34.92 -3.71 5.82
N ILE A 861 -34.70 -3.36 7.10
CA ILE A 861 -33.38 -3.41 7.75
C ILE A 861 -32.91 -4.86 7.90
N GLU A 862 -33.82 -5.78 8.22
CA GLU A 862 -33.53 -7.21 8.36
C GLU A 862 -33.20 -7.86 6.99
N MET A 863 -33.90 -7.46 5.92
CA MET A 863 -33.58 -7.83 4.54
C MET A 863 -32.25 -7.24 4.05
N MET A 864 -31.94 -5.98 4.33
CA MET A 864 -30.64 -5.38 3.98
C MET A 864 -29.48 -6.05 4.74
N LYS A 865 -29.69 -6.42 6.01
CA LYS A 865 -28.74 -7.23 6.78
C LYS A 865 -28.53 -8.60 6.12
N LYS A 866 -29.59 -9.30 5.71
CA LYS A 866 -29.49 -10.60 4.99
C LYS A 866 -28.74 -10.48 3.65
N CYS A 867 -28.98 -9.43 2.88
CA CYS A 867 -28.26 -9.17 1.62
C CYS A 867 -26.78 -8.78 1.81
N CYS A 868 -26.43 -8.12 2.91
CA CYS A 868 -25.03 -7.81 3.25
C CYS A 868 -24.28 -9.01 3.86
N LEU A 869 -24.99 -9.94 4.49
CA LEU A 869 -24.43 -11.12 5.17
C LEU A 869 -24.31 -12.38 4.30
N GLY A 870 -24.89 -12.40 3.09
CA GLY A 870 -24.56 -13.40 2.07
C GLY A 870 -25.43 -14.66 2.04
N ASP A 871 -26.68 -14.62 2.54
CA ASP A 871 -27.64 -15.71 2.32
C ASP A 871 -28.22 -15.62 0.89
N THR A 872 -27.80 -16.54 0.02
CA THR A 872 -27.95 -16.41 -1.45
C THR A 872 -29.35 -16.71 -1.99
N ASN A 873 -30.23 -17.40 -1.25
CA ASN A 873 -31.55 -17.81 -1.78
C ASN A 873 -32.74 -16.95 -1.29
N GLU A 874 -32.66 -16.33 -0.10
CA GLU A 874 -33.69 -15.38 0.36
C GLU A 874 -33.42 -13.93 -0.09
N SER A 875 -32.16 -13.60 -0.42
CA SER A 875 -31.74 -12.25 -0.83
C SER A 875 -32.35 -11.78 -2.16
N CYS A 876 -32.61 -12.69 -3.11
CA CYS A 876 -33.23 -12.34 -4.40
C CYS A 876 -34.70 -11.92 -4.29
N ARG A 877 -35.52 -12.64 -3.49
CA ARG A 877 -36.93 -12.27 -3.26
C ARG A 877 -37.05 -10.95 -2.49
N SER A 878 -36.11 -10.71 -1.60
CA SER A 878 -36.00 -9.49 -0.79
C SER A 878 -35.70 -8.25 -1.67
N LEU A 879 -34.81 -8.36 -2.65
CA LEU A 879 -34.48 -7.27 -3.58
C LEU A 879 -35.66 -6.83 -4.45
N GLN A 880 -36.51 -7.77 -4.89
CA GLN A 880 -37.72 -7.46 -5.66
C GLN A 880 -38.74 -6.65 -4.84
N GLN A 881 -38.91 -6.94 -3.53
CA GLN A 881 -39.80 -6.18 -2.65
C GLN A 881 -39.27 -4.76 -2.35
N LEU A 882 -37.96 -4.60 -2.23
CA LEU A 882 -37.28 -3.30 -2.07
C LEU A 882 -37.51 -2.36 -3.27
N GLU A 883 -37.51 -2.87 -4.49
CA GLU A 883 -37.74 -2.08 -5.72
C GLU A 883 -39.20 -1.66 -5.91
N LEU A 884 -40.14 -2.52 -5.56
CA LEU A 884 -41.57 -2.22 -5.59
C LEU A 884 -41.96 -1.12 -4.58
N HIS A 885 -41.31 -1.10 -3.41
CA HIS A 885 -41.51 -0.05 -2.42
C HIS A 885 -40.79 1.26 -2.76
N SER A 886 -39.56 1.21 -3.28
CA SER A 886 -38.78 2.36 -3.75
C SER A 886 -39.53 3.22 -4.78
N LYS A 887 -40.21 2.57 -5.74
CA LYS A 887 -41.05 3.26 -6.74
C LYS A 887 -42.24 4.00 -6.14
N LYS A 888 -42.71 3.63 -4.94
CA LYS A 888 -43.84 4.29 -4.26
C LYS A 888 -43.41 5.42 -3.32
N SER A 889 -42.14 5.50 -2.88
CA SER A 889 -41.74 6.36 -1.77
C SER A 889 -40.70 7.45 -2.08
N ASN A 890 -40.37 7.74 -3.34
CA ASN A 890 -39.44 8.82 -3.72
C ASN A 890 -38.08 8.78 -2.96
N LEU A 891 -37.66 7.60 -2.51
CA LEU A 891 -36.43 7.42 -1.72
C LEU A 891 -35.23 7.29 -2.67
N ARG A 892 -34.27 8.24 -2.55
CA ARG A 892 -32.99 8.34 -3.29
C ARG A 892 -31.99 7.20 -2.99
N LEU A 893 -32.44 5.94 -2.90
CA LEU A 893 -31.59 4.80 -2.54
C LEU A 893 -30.75 4.27 -3.71
N VAL A 894 -31.16 4.52 -4.96
CA VAL A 894 -30.43 4.07 -6.17
C VAL A 894 -29.35 5.07 -6.60
N GLN A 895 -29.35 6.31 -6.08
CA GLN A 895 -28.39 7.36 -6.45
C GLN A 895 -26.98 7.20 -5.83
N TYR A 896 -26.76 6.16 -5.02
CA TYR A 896 -25.52 5.92 -4.26
C TYR A 896 -24.90 4.54 -4.51
N PHE A 897 -25.43 3.78 -5.47
CA PHE A 897 -24.78 2.59 -6.01
C PHE A 897 -24.13 2.92 -7.33
#